data_AF-D4KB00-F1
#
_entry.id   AF-D4KB00-F1
#
_cell.length_a   1.000
_cell.length_b   1.000
_cell.length_c   1.000
_cell.angle_alpha   90.00
_cell.angle_beta   90.00
_cell.angle_gamma   90.00
#
_symmetry.space_group_name_H-M   'P 1'
#
loop_
_entity.id
_entity.type
_entity.pdbx_description
1 polymer ?
#
loop_
_entity_poly.entity_id
_entity_poly.type
_entity_poly.pdbx_seq_one_letter_code
_entity_poly.pdbx_strand_id
1 'polypeptide(L)'
;MKHCAKKLLGLAFALALCLAVGGTALAQTPEFADVLAALPEQEMLAYEPNVAMAEDTTTIGDIATNGYQVTIPTTVTVESGENKGELEVNAKLKQYRTLNIGIESPNNWKLKYDAKGAAIANAPTVEYTLKNKIEAGGEHTPGGMWHYDESTHEIMYATSAVTDFHTATIPLSVNVTDPSQATMSGTYSDTLTFTFDLVKQCVTYTINVYEQKLEINNRNNTPHVTATNRVDDATGQLTDANSKPKETYVLEYGCANAWGMPLETAVTSEVWTRPRPDGTEGEEDTRCWEDLSRTLTPKADFEANHKTQTINLNLVRKWYWLDVNGIVGYDGTLKHKTDGNQLAADGVGCYLDIHVSVDEKNSWSEWFSYKNGDDYWGTFPYGTNFEIGFYNPKPGYLYDTDEEGNVKVIANGNDDCTTEDRTVDGKAYKIFKGQLIDEPQEADTRPTGGDGNFHAPGNCQRYCFNPCFRNDTIIYHENNGTEDSVTKEYKETDVLPEYDALFNGSTHADMKFAGWSTKQKPTSKTELYQPGTPVTQVNWGTTATPKHFYAIWGYDITVQFEDEKGYSTNDGTGPVATRGGTMVGYSFTLEGQAVDEDKGWTLDLTDPKVTAAIDKATKQAKFDAEDDDTKTGIDLERKIWKIDQYTEDGHGYDFTQECTISAADLKTGTRTLTIQRRRYLLSVISTNIAGTDDVVGIATKAGKLEFGTFDVTINDGKTDLGVTQKSHCQVGLNYGAKYTVDMMTGIDLYQAMDAVILKSLKAGDEITKLFGDDAMKTGIKSYTSHMTGKEKGIHYYKDTGALKDDGYTGDPVRVAFMFYTSTTKPGSTTPMPGPSLTPAKKALTLRYHANFDPTEELALDLDPDPLLEDMDDTFGFDPDPLPEDVDDALEEAVKTVRYQPGEDVVLRNCMFKRGGYVFVGWNTEPDGTGRLYRVNGVPVTDWADGDTVDLYAQWKKPEHLKPVVDNEPFVPTDPDTPPERVDDGFDADFGADPDPLPEGMDDAFGVDPAAQPEALDDAFGIDPDPLPEELDDAFGV
;
A
#
# COMPACT_ATOMS: atom_id res chain seq x y z
N MET A 1 -62.50 -5.39 8.94
CA MET A 1 -63.42 -4.23 8.80
C MET A 1 -63.50 -3.93 7.31
N LYS A 2 -64.49 -4.44 6.57
CA LYS A 2 -65.80 -3.84 6.20
C LYS A 2 -65.74 -2.44 5.53
N HIS A 3 -66.26 -2.42 4.28
CA HIS A 3 -66.84 -1.33 3.45
C HIS A 3 -65.91 -0.35 2.72
N CYS A 4 -65.78 -0.43 1.38
CA CYS A 4 -66.59 0.17 0.28
C CYS A 4 -65.99 1.53 -0.19
N ALA A 5 -65.88 1.91 -1.47
CA ALA A 5 -66.66 1.59 -2.67
C ALA A 5 -65.96 1.97 -4.01
N LYS A 6 -66.35 1.24 -5.08
CA LYS A 6 -66.64 1.67 -6.49
C LYS A 6 -65.60 2.47 -7.30
N LYS A 7 -65.04 1.80 -8.33
CA LYS A 7 -65.31 2.01 -9.78
C LYS A 7 -64.45 1.04 -10.60
N LEU A 8 -64.81 0.85 -11.87
CA LEU A 8 -64.15 0.08 -12.94
C LEU A 8 -64.66 -1.35 -13.19
N LEU A 9 -65.78 -1.33 -13.93
CA LEU A 9 -66.17 -2.27 -14.96
C LEU A 9 -65.17 -2.14 -16.14
N GLY A 10 -64.58 -3.24 -16.58
CA GLY A 10 -63.80 -3.29 -17.83
C GLY A 10 -62.65 -4.29 -17.79
N LEU A 11 -62.76 -5.33 -18.63
CA LEU A 11 -61.68 -6.23 -19.07
C LEU A 11 -61.43 -7.51 -18.23
N ALA A 12 -62.24 -8.53 -18.48
CA ALA A 12 -61.78 -9.92 -18.59
C ALA A 12 -62.82 -10.71 -19.40
N PHE A 13 -62.34 -11.60 -20.28
CA PHE A 13 -63.06 -12.45 -21.24
C PHE A 13 -63.23 -11.92 -22.67
N ALA A 14 -62.14 -11.99 -23.44
CA ALA A 14 -62.19 -12.18 -24.89
C ALA A 14 -60.97 -13.01 -25.34
N LEU A 15 -61.00 -14.32 -25.07
CA LEU A 15 -60.32 -15.31 -25.89
C LEU A 15 -61.24 -16.54 -25.98
N ALA A 16 -61.40 -17.06 -27.20
CA ALA A 16 -62.23 -18.19 -27.60
C ALA A 16 -63.71 -17.92 -27.92
N LEU A 17 -63.96 -17.14 -28.98
CA LEU A 17 -65.11 -17.35 -29.85
C LEU A 17 -64.73 -16.98 -31.30
N CYS A 18 -64.22 -17.96 -32.07
CA CYS A 18 -64.21 -17.95 -33.55
C CYS A 18 -63.61 -19.25 -34.12
N LEU A 19 -64.37 -20.35 -34.08
CA LEU A 19 -64.37 -21.46 -35.05
C LEU A 19 -65.81 -22.02 -34.93
N ALA A 20 -66.70 -22.08 -35.93
CA ALA A 20 -66.53 -22.31 -37.35
C ALA A 20 -67.80 -21.92 -38.15
N VAL A 21 -67.66 -21.58 -39.44
CA VAL A 21 -68.53 -21.92 -40.60
C VAL A 21 -67.62 -21.79 -41.85
N GLY A 22 -67.12 -22.87 -42.47
CA GLY A 22 -67.70 -23.62 -43.61
C GLY A 22 -67.31 -22.96 -44.95
N GLY A 23 -66.65 -23.54 -45.96
CA GLY A 23 -66.43 -24.93 -46.38
C GLY A 23 -66.93 -25.15 -47.83
N THR A 24 -66.03 -25.54 -48.75
CA THR A 24 -66.14 -26.61 -49.80
C THR A 24 -64.90 -26.52 -50.73
N ALA A 25 -64.22 -27.60 -51.14
CA ALA A 25 -64.76 -28.77 -51.83
C ALA A 25 -63.81 -30.01 -51.83
N LEU A 26 -64.44 -31.19 -51.81
CA LEU A 26 -64.14 -32.47 -52.51
C LEU A 26 -62.89 -33.30 -52.16
N ALA A 27 -63.08 -34.41 -51.43
CA ALA A 27 -62.86 -35.78 -51.95
C ALA A 27 -63.33 -36.89 -50.96
N GLN A 28 -64.25 -37.73 -51.45
CA GLN A 28 -64.39 -39.19 -51.27
C GLN A 28 -64.52 -39.85 -49.85
N THR A 29 -65.78 -40.14 -49.48
CA THR A 29 -66.41 -41.48 -49.18
C THR A 29 -65.79 -42.48 -48.16
N PRO A 30 -66.58 -43.38 -47.54
CA PRO A 30 -67.58 -43.15 -46.46
C PRO A 30 -67.42 -44.19 -45.31
N GLU A 31 -68.28 -44.19 -44.29
CA GLU A 31 -69.02 -45.37 -43.78
C GLU A 31 -69.79 -45.04 -42.48
N PHE A 32 -71.13 -45.19 -42.56
CA PHE A 32 -72.12 -45.77 -41.63
C PHE A 32 -72.03 -45.50 -40.09
N ALA A 33 -73.11 -45.26 -39.33
CA ALA A 33 -74.49 -45.69 -39.50
C ALA A 33 -75.49 -44.87 -38.63
N ASP A 34 -76.74 -44.87 -39.10
CA ASP A 34 -78.06 -44.85 -38.43
C ASP A 34 -78.52 -43.59 -37.61
N VAL A 35 -79.52 -42.75 -38.01
CA VAL A 35 -80.95 -42.96 -38.38
C VAL A 35 -81.79 -43.30 -37.11
N LEU A 36 -82.94 -42.69 -36.72
CA LEU A 36 -84.05 -41.98 -37.39
C LEU A 36 -84.87 -41.11 -36.40
N ALA A 37 -85.59 -40.13 -36.97
CA ALA A 37 -86.93 -39.60 -36.58
C ALA A 37 -87.03 -38.79 -35.27
N ALA A 38 -87.90 -37.79 -35.11
CA ALA A 38 -89.10 -37.40 -35.84
C ALA A 38 -89.40 -35.89 -35.65
N LEU A 39 -90.03 -35.30 -36.67
CA LEU A 39 -90.93 -34.13 -36.65
C LEU A 39 -92.08 -34.35 -35.61
N PRO A 40 -92.96 -33.37 -35.25
CA PRO A 40 -93.43 -32.26 -36.10
C PRO A 40 -93.91 -30.96 -35.39
N GLU A 41 -94.45 -30.05 -36.24
CA GLU A 41 -95.52 -29.06 -35.99
C GLU A 41 -95.23 -27.81 -35.16
N GLN A 42 -95.84 -26.63 -35.35
CA GLN A 42 -96.62 -25.92 -36.39
C GLN A 42 -97.14 -24.66 -35.67
N GLU A 43 -97.31 -23.52 -36.39
CA GLU A 43 -98.13 -22.29 -36.11
C GLU A 43 -97.32 -21.01 -36.39
N MET A 44 -97.46 -20.35 -37.54
CA MET A 44 -98.56 -19.49 -38.04
C MET A 44 -98.61 -18.06 -37.46
N LEU A 45 -97.94 -17.16 -38.18
CA LEU A 45 -98.35 -15.82 -38.67
C LEU A 45 -98.94 -14.76 -37.72
N ALA A 46 -98.20 -13.64 -37.59
CA ALA A 46 -98.73 -12.26 -37.61
C ALA A 46 -97.63 -11.25 -38.05
N TYR A 47 -98.02 -10.05 -38.45
CA TYR A 47 -97.51 -9.23 -39.58
C TYR A 47 -96.76 -7.93 -39.19
N GLU A 48 -95.74 -7.58 -40.01
CA GLU A 48 -95.02 -6.29 -40.29
C GLU A 48 -94.18 -5.55 -39.21
N PRO A 49 -93.16 -4.70 -39.56
CA PRO A 49 -92.92 -3.97 -40.83
C PRO A 49 -91.48 -3.99 -41.43
N ASN A 50 -91.39 -3.65 -42.73
CA ASN A 50 -90.27 -3.03 -43.48
C ASN A 50 -88.82 -3.50 -43.20
N VAL A 51 -88.38 -4.49 -43.99
CA VAL A 51 -86.96 -4.79 -44.21
C VAL A 51 -86.48 -3.97 -45.41
N ALA A 52 -85.49 -3.11 -45.21
CA ALA A 52 -84.74 -2.51 -46.31
C ALA A 52 -83.98 -3.62 -47.05
N MET A 53 -84.25 -3.79 -48.35
CA MET A 53 -83.40 -4.64 -49.20
C MET A 53 -81.99 -4.03 -49.24
N ALA A 54 -80.98 -4.84 -48.97
CA ALA A 54 -79.59 -4.46 -49.19
C ALA A 54 -79.36 -4.20 -50.70
N GLU A 55 -78.58 -3.19 -51.05
CA GLU A 55 -78.19 -2.94 -52.43
C GLU A 55 -77.36 -4.11 -52.98
N ASP A 56 -77.83 -4.74 -54.06
CA ASP A 56 -77.21 -5.88 -54.72
C ASP A 56 -75.90 -5.44 -55.45
N THR A 57 -74.82 -5.21 -54.70
CA THR A 57 -73.51 -4.77 -55.20
C THR A 57 -72.38 -5.78 -54.89
N THR A 58 -71.33 -5.79 -55.71
CA THR A 58 -70.06 -6.49 -55.47
C THR A 58 -68.98 -5.48 -55.13
N THR A 59 -68.22 -5.72 -54.07
CA THR A 59 -67.03 -4.91 -53.72
C THR A 59 -65.76 -5.72 -53.97
N ILE A 60 -64.80 -5.12 -54.69
CA ILE A 60 -63.53 -5.71 -55.11
C ILE A 60 -62.39 -4.84 -54.57
N GLY A 61 -61.35 -5.49 -54.05
CA GLY A 61 -60.21 -4.81 -53.47
C GLY A 61 -60.46 -4.29 -52.05
N ASP A 62 -59.37 -4.03 -51.35
CA ASP A 62 -59.37 -3.45 -50.01
C ASP A 62 -58.40 -2.27 -50.03
N ILE A 63 -58.89 -1.09 -49.63
CA ILE A 63 -58.11 0.14 -49.64
C ILE A 63 -56.86 0.04 -48.74
N ALA A 64 -56.94 -0.73 -47.65
CA ALA A 64 -55.83 -0.91 -46.71
C ALA A 64 -54.75 -1.85 -47.30
N THR A 65 -55.17 -2.93 -47.95
CA THR A 65 -54.28 -4.00 -48.41
C THR A 65 -53.77 -3.76 -49.84
N ASN A 66 -54.68 -3.40 -50.75
CA ASN A 66 -54.40 -3.28 -52.19
C ASN A 66 -54.25 -1.82 -52.66
N GLY A 67 -54.56 -0.84 -51.80
CA GLY A 67 -54.50 0.57 -52.15
C GLY A 67 -55.64 1.06 -53.04
N TYR A 68 -56.65 0.22 -53.30
CA TYR A 68 -57.89 0.58 -53.98
C TYR A 68 -59.08 -0.26 -53.48
N GLN A 69 -60.29 0.25 -53.67
CA GLN A 69 -61.55 -0.45 -53.46
C GLN A 69 -62.54 -0.03 -54.55
N VAL A 70 -63.23 -0.98 -55.18
CA VAL A 70 -64.23 -0.71 -56.21
C VAL A 70 -65.53 -1.42 -55.86
N THR A 71 -66.66 -0.72 -55.95
CA THR A 71 -68.00 -1.26 -55.71
C THR A 71 -68.86 -1.08 -56.96
N ILE A 72 -69.45 -2.18 -57.44
CA ILE A 72 -70.20 -2.25 -58.70
C ILE A 72 -71.54 -2.96 -58.45
N PRO A 73 -72.67 -2.49 -58.98
CA PRO A 73 -73.93 -3.22 -59.01
C PRO A 73 -73.79 -4.61 -59.66
N THR A 74 -74.38 -5.63 -59.04
CA THR A 74 -74.42 -6.99 -59.59
C THR A 74 -75.41 -7.14 -60.74
N THR A 75 -76.45 -6.30 -60.77
CA THR A 75 -77.51 -6.32 -61.79
C THR A 75 -77.89 -4.89 -62.15
N VAL A 76 -78.06 -4.62 -63.44
CA VAL A 76 -78.60 -3.37 -63.97
C VAL A 76 -79.84 -3.69 -64.78
N THR A 77 -80.99 -3.17 -64.38
CA THR A 77 -82.27 -3.40 -65.06
C THR A 77 -82.56 -2.26 -66.04
N VAL A 78 -82.96 -2.62 -67.27
CA VAL A 78 -83.43 -1.68 -68.28
C VAL A 78 -84.89 -2.00 -68.57
N GLU A 79 -85.80 -1.11 -68.16
CA GLU A 79 -87.24 -1.33 -68.32
C GLU A 79 -87.71 -1.04 -69.76
N SER A 80 -88.64 -1.89 -70.24
CA SER A 80 -89.23 -1.76 -71.57
C SER A 80 -90.05 -0.47 -71.67
N GLY A 81 -89.58 0.49 -72.48
CA GLY A 81 -90.20 1.80 -72.69
C GLY A 81 -89.27 2.97 -72.38
N GLU A 82 -88.34 2.79 -71.44
CA GLU A 82 -87.30 3.76 -71.12
C GLU A 82 -86.03 3.51 -71.95
N ASN A 83 -85.73 2.23 -72.25
CA ASN A 83 -84.59 1.76 -73.05
C ASN A 83 -83.21 2.19 -72.52
N LYS A 84 -83.15 2.64 -71.27
CA LYS A 84 -81.94 3.10 -70.58
C LYS A 84 -81.86 2.52 -69.18
N GLY A 85 -80.65 2.20 -68.73
CA GLY A 85 -80.33 1.83 -67.36
C GLY A 85 -79.01 2.46 -66.92
N GLU A 86 -78.68 2.28 -65.64
CA GLU A 86 -77.53 2.94 -65.00
C GLU A 86 -76.61 1.92 -64.35
N LEU A 87 -75.34 1.96 -64.73
CA LEU A 87 -74.26 1.20 -64.12
C LEU A 87 -73.33 2.18 -63.40
N GLU A 88 -73.41 2.23 -62.09
CA GLU A 88 -72.55 3.08 -61.27
C GLU A 88 -71.33 2.31 -60.77
N VAL A 89 -70.13 2.71 -61.17
CA VAL A 89 -68.88 2.15 -60.64
C VAL A 89 -68.33 3.13 -59.60
N ASN A 90 -68.33 2.72 -58.33
CA ASN A 90 -67.77 3.52 -57.24
C ASN A 90 -66.34 3.06 -56.97
N ALA A 91 -65.35 3.95 -57.02
CA ALA A 91 -63.94 3.62 -56.83
C ALA A 91 -63.28 4.53 -55.78
N LYS A 92 -62.49 3.92 -54.91
CA LYS A 92 -61.64 4.58 -53.92
C LYS A 92 -60.19 4.20 -54.18
N LEU A 93 -59.29 5.17 -54.26
CA LEU A 93 -57.90 4.96 -54.64
C LEU A 93 -56.96 5.75 -53.72
N LYS A 94 -55.91 5.11 -53.25
CA LYS A 94 -54.84 5.74 -52.45
C LYS A 94 -53.92 6.56 -53.35
N GLN A 95 -53.30 7.61 -52.82
CA GLN A 95 -52.43 8.55 -53.55
C GLN A 95 -51.40 7.94 -54.52
N TYR A 96 -51.02 8.68 -55.57
CA TYR A 96 -49.99 8.31 -56.57
C TYR A 96 -50.19 6.93 -57.22
N ARG A 97 -51.43 6.64 -57.59
CA ARG A 97 -51.82 5.37 -58.23
C ARG A 97 -52.73 5.66 -59.41
N THR A 98 -52.70 4.75 -60.38
CA THR A 98 -53.69 4.69 -61.46
C THR A 98 -54.27 3.28 -61.49
N LEU A 99 -55.60 3.20 -61.50
CA LEU A 99 -56.38 1.99 -61.60
C LEU A 99 -57.09 2.00 -62.96
N ASN A 100 -56.77 1.03 -63.80
CA ASN A 100 -57.46 0.78 -65.05
C ASN A 100 -58.50 -0.32 -64.82
N ILE A 101 -59.75 -0.06 -65.21
CA ILE A 101 -60.87 -1.00 -65.08
C ILE A 101 -61.38 -1.32 -66.49
N GLY A 102 -61.11 -2.52 -67.00
CA GLY A 102 -61.63 -2.97 -68.28
C GLY A 102 -63.02 -3.58 -68.12
N ILE A 103 -63.92 -3.32 -69.07
CA ILE A 103 -65.29 -3.87 -69.09
C ILE A 103 -65.48 -4.64 -70.40
N GLU A 104 -65.74 -5.94 -70.29
CA GLU A 104 -65.91 -6.82 -71.45
C GLU A 104 -67.30 -7.46 -71.48
N SER A 105 -67.93 -7.48 -72.66
CA SER A 105 -69.14 -8.24 -72.93
C SER A 105 -68.81 -9.50 -73.75
N PRO A 106 -69.07 -10.71 -73.23
CA PRO A 106 -68.87 -11.97 -73.96
C PRO A 106 -69.89 -12.12 -75.11
N ASN A 107 -70.99 -11.37 -75.10
CA ASN A 107 -72.00 -11.36 -76.15
C ASN A 107 -71.81 -10.22 -77.17
N ASN A 108 -70.65 -9.55 -77.18
CA ASN A 108 -70.34 -8.42 -78.06
C ASN A 108 -71.35 -7.27 -77.95
N TRP A 109 -71.69 -6.89 -76.71
CA TRP A 109 -72.62 -5.79 -76.37
C TRP A 109 -74.04 -6.03 -76.89
N LYS A 110 -74.49 -7.28 -76.77
CA LYS A 110 -75.85 -7.70 -77.11
C LYS A 110 -76.51 -8.42 -75.95
N LEU A 111 -77.68 -7.95 -75.55
CA LEU A 111 -78.54 -8.64 -74.59
C LEU A 111 -79.12 -9.88 -75.29
N LYS A 112 -78.90 -11.07 -74.76
CA LYS A 112 -79.39 -12.34 -75.31
C LYS A 112 -80.65 -12.76 -74.56
N TYR A 113 -81.66 -13.25 -75.29
CA TYR A 113 -82.88 -13.75 -74.65
C TYR A 113 -82.58 -14.88 -73.66
N ASP A 114 -82.97 -14.69 -72.40
CA ASP A 114 -82.82 -15.66 -71.32
C ASP A 114 -84.03 -16.61 -71.31
N ALA A 115 -83.81 -17.80 -71.86
CA ALA A 115 -84.80 -18.86 -71.92
C ALA A 115 -84.74 -19.76 -70.69
N LYS A 116 -84.84 -19.21 -69.46
CA LYS A 116 -85.04 -19.91 -68.16
C LYS A 116 -84.71 -21.42 -68.17
N GLY A 117 -83.44 -21.78 -68.44
CA GLY A 117 -82.93 -23.16 -68.39
C GLY A 117 -82.87 -23.98 -69.70
N ALA A 118 -83.10 -23.40 -70.89
CA ALA A 118 -82.94 -24.09 -72.17
C ALA A 118 -82.07 -23.30 -73.17
N ALA A 119 -81.00 -23.91 -73.69
CA ALA A 119 -80.19 -23.30 -74.74
C ALA A 119 -80.96 -23.29 -76.07
N ILE A 120 -81.41 -22.13 -76.54
CA ILE A 120 -82.04 -21.97 -77.85
C ILE A 120 -80.95 -21.61 -78.88
N ALA A 121 -80.78 -22.44 -79.91
CA ALA A 121 -79.96 -22.09 -81.08
C ALA A 121 -80.61 -20.90 -81.81
N ASN A 122 -79.85 -19.83 -82.06
CA ASN A 122 -80.32 -18.55 -82.63
C ASN A 122 -81.31 -17.76 -81.75
N ALA A 123 -81.13 -17.77 -80.43
CA ALA A 123 -81.87 -16.87 -79.53
C ALA A 123 -81.77 -15.41 -80.02
N PRO A 124 -82.88 -14.64 -80.04
CA PRO A 124 -82.84 -13.25 -80.46
C PRO A 124 -81.94 -12.44 -79.52
N THR A 125 -81.26 -11.45 -80.09
CA THR A 125 -80.34 -10.57 -79.37
C THR A 125 -80.71 -9.12 -79.62
N VAL A 126 -80.54 -8.27 -78.62
CA VAL A 126 -80.81 -6.84 -78.69
C VAL A 126 -79.50 -6.08 -78.48
N GLU A 127 -79.15 -5.20 -79.41
CA GLU A 127 -77.93 -4.40 -79.29
C GLU A 127 -78.10 -3.30 -78.23
N TYR A 128 -77.05 -3.07 -77.45
CA TYR A 128 -76.98 -1.96 -76.52
C TYR A 128 -75.60 -1.30 -76.56
N THR A 129 -75.52 -0.08 -76.05
CA THR A 129 -74.28 0.68 -75.93
C THR A 129 -74.06 1.08 -74.48
N LEU A 130 -72.79 1.08 -74.04
CA LEU A 130 -72.38 1.55 -72.73
C LEU A 130 -71.69 2.91 -72.89
N LYS A 131 -72.33 3.97 -72.42
CA LYS A 131 -71.88 5.35 -72.60
C LYS A 131 -71.58 6.04 -71.27
N ASN A 132 -70.69 7.03 -71.27
CA ASN A 132 -70.56 7.91 -70.10
C ASN A 132 -71.76 8.87 -70.05
N LYS A 133 -72.33 9.11 -68.86
CA LYS A 133 -73.32 10.17 -68.69
C LYS A 133 -72.73 11.58 -68.79
N ILE A 134 -71.44 11.73 -68.48
CA ILE A 134 -70.73 13.00 -68.57
C ILE A 134 -70.21 13.17 -70.00
N GLU A 135 -70.73 14.17 -70.72
CA GLU A 135 -70.39 14.42 -72.14
C GLU A 135 -68.89 14.68 -72.38
N ALA A 136 -68.16 15.13 -71.35
CA ALA A 136 -66.71 15.34 -71.41
C ALA A 136 -65.89 14.03 -71.32
N GLY A 137 -66.54 12.87 -71.16
CA GLY A 137 -65.89 11.56 -71.08
C GLY A 137 -65.26 11.24 -69.72
N GLY A 138 -65.25 12.16 -68.77
CA GLY A 138 -64.65 11.95 -67.44
C GLY A 138 -64.70 13.18 -66.54
N GLU A 139 -64.02 13.09 -65.39
CA GLU A 139 -63.86 14.17 -64.41
C GLU A 139 -62.37 14.42 -64.14
N HIS A 140 -61.98 15.69 -64.04
CA HIS A 140 -60.63 16.10 -63.67
C HIS A 140 -60.69 17.07 -62.49
N THR A 141 -60.25 16.60 -61.32
CA THR A 141 -60.09 17.42 -60.11
C THR A 141 -58.61 17.59 -59.77
N PRO A 142 -58.22 18.60 -58.97
CA PRO A 142 -56.82 18.76 -58.53
C PRO A 142 -56.24 17.56 -57.77
N GLY A 143 -57.08 16.71 -57.17
CA GLY A 143 -56.66 15.54 -56.38
C GLY A 143 -56.80 14.19 -57.10
N GLY A 144 -57.49 14.15 -58.24
CA GLY A 144 -57.71 12.92 -58.99
C GLY A 144 -58.53 13.12 -60.25
N MET A 145 -58.43 12.15 -61.15
CA MET A 145 -59.11 12.19 -62.44
C MET A 145 -59.58 10.79 -62.82
N TRP A 146 -60.72 10.71 -63.49
CA TRP A 146 -61.16 9.48 -64.13
C TRP A 146 -61.69 9.76 -65.53
N HIS A 147 -61.51 8.81 -66.43
CA HIS A 147 -61.96 8.88 -67.81
C HIS A 147 -62.46 7.51 -68.26
N TYR A 148 -63.57 7.49 -69.00
CA TYR A 148 -64.08 6.28 -69.65
C TYR A 148 -63.96 6.41 -71.17
N ASP A 149 -63.22 5.49 -71.79
CA ASP A 149 -63.08 5.39 -73.24
C ASP A 149 -64.18 4.47 -73.80
N GLU A 150 -65.12 5.03 -74.55
CA GLU A 150 -66.24 4.26 -75.12
C GLU A 150 -65.80 3.26 -76.20
N SER A 151 -64.61 3.44 -76.80
CA SER A 151 -64.12 2.58 -77.89
C SER A 151 -63.43 1.32 -77.39
N THR A 152 -62.76 1.40 -76.25
CA THR A 152 -62.10 0.26 -75.59
C THR A 152 -62.88 -0.30 -74.40
N HIS A 153 -63.89 0.45 -73.92
CA HIS A 153 -64.66 0.14 -72.72
C HIS A 153 -63.80 0.05 -71.45
N GLU A 154 -62.81 0.93 -71.35
CA GLU A 154 -61.90 1.02 -70.21
C GLU A 154 -62.13 2.30 -69.40
N ILE A 155 -62.09 2.18 -68.08
CA ILE A 155 -62.05 3.31 -67.15
C ILE A 155 -60.62 3.47 -66.66
N MET A 156 -59.99 4.61 -66.91
CA MET A 156 -58.77 5.01 -66.20
C MET A 156 -59.17 5.85 -65.00
N TYR A 157 -58.71 5.50 -63.80
CA TYR A 157 -58.87 6.29 -62.59
C TYR A 157 -57.53 6.55 -61.92
N ALA A 158 -57.10 7.80 -61.81
CA ALA A 158 -55.81 8.19 -61.28
C ALA A 158 -55.92 9.22 -60.15
N THR A 159 -55.01 9.16 -59.18
CA THR A 159 -54.91 10.15 -58.11
C THR A 159 -53.47 10.56 -57.85
N SER A 160 -53.28 11.85 -57.61
CA SER A 160 -52.01 12.48 -57.21
C SER A 160 -52.14 13.25 -55.88
N ALA A 161 -53.23 13.08 -55.14
CA ALA A 161 -53.50 13.81 -53.90
C ALA A 161 -52.54 13.37 -52.77
N VAL A 162 -52.01 14.31 -51.99
CA VAL A 162 -50.83 14.09 -51.13
C VAL A 162 -51.18 13.57 -49.72
N THR A 163 -52.45 13.54 -49.32
CA THR A 163 -52.77 13.42 -47.89
C THR A 163 -53.75 12.34 -47.46
N ASP A 164 -54.33 11.49 -48.32
CA ASP A 164 -55.08 10.28 -47.86
C ASP A 164 -55.52 9.34 -49.02
N PHE A 165 -56.69 9.61 -49.60
CA PHE A 165 -57.35 8.80 -50.64
C PHE A 165 -58.34 9.66 -51.41
N HIS A 166 -58.60 9.31 -52.67
CA HIS A 166 -59.61 9.94 -53.49
C HIS A 166 -60.73 8.95 -53.80
N THR A 167 -61.97 9.45 -53.88
CA THR A 167 -63.17 8.67 -54.21
C THR A 167 -63.83 9.26 -55.43
N ALA A 168 -64.22 8.40 -56.37
CA ALA A 168 -64.94 8.78 -57.58
C ALA A 168 -66.15 7.85 -57.79
N THR A 169 -67.24 8.42 -58.29
CA THR A 169 -68.41 7.69 -58.78
C THR A 169 -68.47 7.87 -60.28
N ILE A 170 -68.40 6.77 -61.02
CA ILE A 170 -68.36 6.74 -62.49
C ILE A 170 -69.74 6.30 -62.99
N PRO A 171 -70.58 7.23 -63.46
CA PRO A 171 -71.93 6.91 -63.91
C PRO A 171 -71.95 6.51 -65.39
N LEU A 172 -72.04 5.21 -65.66
CA LEU A 172 -72.22 4.67 -67.02
C LEU A 172 -73.70 4.45 -67.32
N SER A 173 -74.11 4.70 -68.55
CA SER A 173 -75.47 4.51 -69.04
C SER A 173 -75.53 3.36 -70.03
N VAL A 174 -76.37 2.38 -69.74
CA VAL A 174 -76.69 1.24 -70.61
C VAL A 174 -77.86 1.64 -71.49
N ASN A 175 -77.65 1.76 -72.81
CA ASN A 175 -78.67 2.24 -73.74
C ASN A 175 -78.98 1.18 -74.79
N VAL A 176 -80.21 0.65 -74.80
CA VAL A 176 -80.69 -0.26 -75.83
C VAL A 176 -80.94 0.54 -77.12
N THR A 177 -80.21 0.20 -78.19
CA THR A 177 -80.15 1.03 -79.41
C THR A 177 -81.32 0.78 -80.36
N ASP A 178 -81.77 -0.47 -80.45
CA ASP A 178 -82.94 -0.87 -81.23
C ASP A 178 -83.80 -1.88 -80.45
N PRO A 179 -84.74 -1.39 -79.63
CA PRO A 179 -85.65 -2.25 -78.87
C PRO A 179 -86.51 -3.17 -79.76
N SER A 180 -86.68 -2.85 -81.05
CA SER A 180 -87.48 -3.68 -81.96
C SER A 180 -86.85 -5.04 -82.26
N GLN A 181 -85.55 -5.22 -81.96
CA GLN A 181 -84.86 -6.51 -82.03
C GLN A 181 -85.34 -7.51 -80.97
N ALA A 182 -86.04 -7.05 -79.92
CA ALA A 182 -86.65 -7.88 -78.89
C ALA A 182 -87.92 -8.58 -79.41
N THR A 183 -87.75 -9.55 -80.30
CA THR A 183 -88.85 -10.26 -80.99
C THR A 183 -89.61 -11.27 -80.11
N MET A 184 -89.19 -11.47 -78.86
CA MET A 184 -89.83 -12.37 -77.88
C MET A 184 -90.11 -11.61 -76.57
N SER A 185 -91.25 -11.88 -75.93
CA SER A 185 -91.56 -11.34 -74.61
C SER A 185 -90.81 -12.12 -73.52
N GLY A 186 -89.92 -11.46 -72.79
CA GLY A 186 -89.18 -12.04 -71.67
C GLY A 186 -87.92 -11.24 -71.34
N THR A 187 -87.08 -11.79 -70.47
CA THR A 187 -85.83 -11.16 -70.04
C THR A 187 -84.75 -11.37 -71.09
N TYR A 188 -84.03 -10.31 -71.46
CA TYR A 188 -82.79 -10.39 -72.20
C TYR A 188 -81.67 -9.97 -71.27
N SER A 189 -80.57 -10.71 -71.24
CA SER A 189 -79.45 -10.46 -70.33
C SER A 189 -78.11 -10.57 -71.05
N ASP A 190 -77.13 -9.89 -70.48
CA ASP A 190 -75.71 -10.02 -70.81
C ASP A 190 -74.94 -10.06 -69.49
N THR A 191 -73.76 -10.67 -69.48
CA THR A 191 -72.92 -10.79 -68.29
C THR A 191 -71.60 -10.07 -68.56
N LEU A 192 -71.38 -8.94 -67.88
CA LEU A 192 -70.16 -8.18 -68.04
C LEU A 192 -69.03 -8.74 -67.17
N THR A 193 -67.81 -8.75 -67.70
CA THR A 193 -66.58 -9.09 -66.96
C THR A 193 -65.78 -7.82 -66.69
N PHE A 194 -65.31 -7.65 -65.46
CA PHE A 194 -64.47 -6.51 -65.05
C PHE A 194 -63.04 -6.99 -64.76
N THR A 195 -62.05 -6.30 -65.34
CA THR A 195 -60.63 -6.51 -65.06
C THR A 195 -60.07 -5.29 -64.33
N PHE A 196 -59.14 -5.48 -63.39
CA PHE A 196 -58.57 -4.42 -62.57
C PHE A 196 -57.05 -4.46 -62.66
N ASP A 197 -56.43 -3.41 -63.19
CA ASP A 197 -54.97 -3.26 -63.27
C ASP A 197 -54.52 -1.99 -62.53
N LEU A 198 -53.64 -2.16 -61.54
CA LEU A 198 -53.18 -1.09 -60.67
C LEU A 198 -51.71 -0.76 -60.93
N VAL A 199 -51.46 0.48 -61.34
CA VAL A 199 -50.12 1.03 -61.56
C VAL A 199 -49.74 1.98 -60.43
N LYS A 200 -48.65 1.68 -59.74
CA LYS A 200 -48.06 2.54 -58.70
C LYS A 200 -47.12 3.57 -59.32
N GLN A 201 -47.34 4.85 -59.00
CA GLN A 201 -46.59 6.01 -59.49
C GLN A 201 -45.71 6.65 -58.40
N CYS A 202 -45.55 5.97 -57.28
CA CYS A 202 -44.70 6.36 -56.16
C CYS A 202 -43.74 5.25 -55.73
N VAL A 203 -42.75 5.63 -54.93
CA VAL A 203 -42.00 4.71 -54.07
C VAL A 203 -42.57 4.77 -52.67
N THR A 204 -42.79 3.61 -52.05
CA THR A 204 -43.13 3.50 -50.63
C THR A 204 -41.93 2.97 -49.86
N TYR A 205 -41.49 3.69 -48.83
CA TYR A 205 -40.51 3.24 -47.87
C TYR A 205 -41.21 2.85 -46.57
N THR A 206 -40.93 1.64 -46.10
CA THR A 206 -41.25 1.19 -44.74
C THR A 206 -39.94 1.20 -43.94
N ILE A 207 -39.78 2.15 -43.04
CA ILE A 207 -38.60 2.28 -42.19
C ILE A 207 -38.92 1.68 -40.82
N ASN A 208 -38.22 0.60 -40.49
CA ASN A 208 -38.33 -0.09 -39.21
C ASN A 208 -37.12 0.27 -38.35
N VAL A 209 -37.38 0.77 -37.13
CA VAL A 209 -36.34 1.15 -36.17
C VAL A 209 -36.30 0.13 -35.05
N TYR A 210 -35.13 -0.44 -34.80
CA TYR A 210 -34.91 -1.47 -33.79
C TYR A 210 -33.98 -0.96 -32.69
N GLU A 211 -34.41 -1.06 -31.43
CA GLU A 211 -33.56 -0.79 -30.28
C GLU A 211 -32.47 -1.86 -30.13
N GLN A 212 -31.24 -1.44 -29.81
CA GLN A 212 -30.15 -2.34 -29.47
C GLN A 212 -30.54 -3.27 -28.31
N LYS A 213 -30.12 -4.53 -28.37
CA LYS A 213 -30.24 -5.43 -27.23
C LYS A 213 -29.16 -5.08 -26.22
N LEU A 214 -29.55 -4.73 -25.01
CA LEU A 214 -28.62 -4.62 -23.90
C LEU A 214 -28.53 -5.97 -23.18
N GLU A 215 -27.30 -6.44 -22.95
CA GLU A 215 -27.02 -7.66 -22.21
C GLU A 215 -25.92 -7.39 -21.19
N ILE A 216 -26.14 -7.87 -19.97
CA ILE A 216 -25.13 -7.86 -18.91
C ILE A 216 -24.21 -9.04 -19.15
N ASN A 217 -22.92 -8.77 -19.27
CA ASN A 217 -21.88 -9.77 -19.42
C ASN A 217 -20.82 -9.54 -18.34
N ASN A 218 -20.33 -10.60 -17.72
CA ASN A 218 -19.18 -10.52 -16.81
C ASN A 218 -17.93 -10.91 -17.61
N ARG A 219 -17.20 -9.92 -18.12
CA ARG A 219 -15.94 -10.16 -18.84
C ARG A 219 -14.78 -9.85 -17.90
N ASN A 220 -13.85 -10.79 -17.72
CA ASN A 220 -12.67 -10.61 -16.85
C ASN A 220 -13.03 -10.11 -15.43
N ASN A 221 -14.13 -10.62 -14.88
CA ASN A 221 -14.68 -10.21 -13.59
C ASN A 221 -15.24 -8.77 -13.50
N THR A 222 -15.19 -7.96 -14.56
CA THR A 222 -15.78 -6.58 -14.60
C THR A 222 -17.24 -6.58 -15.04
N PRO A 223 -18.09 -5.67 -14.52
CA PRO A 223 -19.47 -5.53 -14.94
C PRO A 223 -19.44 -4.84 -16.30
N HIS A 224 -19.89 -5.55 -17.31
CA HIS A 224 -19.86 -5.08 -18.69
C HIS A 224 -21.27 -5.14 -19.26
N VAL A 225 -21.65 -4.11 -20.00
CA VAL A 225 -22.90 -4.11 -20.77
C VAL A 225 -22.54 -4.21 -22.23
N THR A 226 -23.14 -5.15 -22.96
CA THR A 226 -23.00 -5.24 -24.42
C THR A 226 -24.25 -4.69 -25.06
N ALA A 227 -24.08 -3.76 -25.99
CA ALA A 227 -25.16 -3.24 -26.83
C ALA A 227 -25.05 -3.86 -28.22
N THR A 228 -25.95 -4.80 -28.53
CA THR A 228 -25.91 -5.56 -29.79
C THR A 228 -26.94 -5.01 -30.78
N ASN A 229 -26.48 -4.68 -31.98
CA ASN A 229 -27.33 -4.25 -33.08
C ASN A 229 -28.29 -5.38 -33.52
N ARG A 230 -29.53 -4.99 -33.85
CA ARG A 230 -30.56 -5.90 -34.37
C ARG A 230 -30.56 -5.97 -35.88
N VAL A 231 -29.96 -4.99 -36.53
CA VAL A 231 -29.77 -4.91 -37.96
C VAL A 231 -28.27 -4.96 -38.25
N ASP A 232 -27.86 -5.76 -39.22
CA ASP A 232 -26.51 -5.71 -39.76
C ASP A 232 -26.41 -4.48 -40.68
N ASP A 233 -25.54 -3.53 -40.34
CA ASP A 233 -25.46 -2.24 -41.03
C ASP A 233 -24.94 -2.37 -42.47
N ALA A 234 -24.20 -3.44 -42.80
CA ALA A 234 -23.68 -3.66 -44.15
C ALA A 234 -24.74 -4.23 -45.09
N THR A 235 -25.61 -5.09 -44.58
CA THR A 235 -26.62 -5.80 -45.37
C THR A 235 -28.04 -5.26 -45.23
N GLY A 236 -28.33 -4.51 -44.17
CA GLY A 236 -29.68 -4.05 -43.79
C GLY A 236 -30.61 -5.17 -43.31
N GLN A 237 -30.09 -6.39 -43.11
CA GLN A 237 -30.88 -7.53 -42.66
C GLN A 237 -30.93 -7.63 -41.13
N LEU A 238 -31.99 -8.25 -40.62
CA LEU A 238 -32.12 -8.52 -39.20
C LEU A 238 -31.16 -9.63 -38.77
N THR A 239 -30.43 -9.39 -37.68
CA THR A 239 -29.58 -10.39 -37.03
C THR A 239 -30.40 -11.46 -36.32
N ASP A 240 -31.61 -11.13 -35.89
CA ASP A 240 -32.62 -12.05 -35.36
C ASP A 240 -33.98 -11.76 -36.01
N ALA A 241 -34.45 -12.71 -36.81
CA ALA A 241 -35.70 -12.61 -37.57
C ALA A 241 -36.96 -12.47 -36.70
N ASN A 242 -36.90 -12.78 -35.41
CA ASN A 242 -38.02 -12.62 -34.49
C ASN A 242 -38.08 -11.22 -33.85
N SER A 243 -37.08 -10.36 -34.12
CA SER A 243 -37.05 -8.99 -33.60
C SER A 243 -38.23 -8.19 -34.11
N LYS A 244 -38.90 -7.47 -33.21
CA LYS A 244 -39.98 -6.55 -33.56
C LYS A 244 -39.44 -5.11 -33.57
N PRO A 245 -39.83 -4.30 -34.55
CA PRO A 245 -39.44 -2.89 -34.55
C PRO A 245 -40.04 -2.20 -33.35
N LYS A 246 -39.27 -1.30 -32.74
CA LYS A 246 -39.75 -0.37 -31.72
C LYS A 246 -40.69 0.65 -32.33
N GLU A 247 -40.32 1.15 -33.51
CA GLU A 247 -41.06 2.14 -34.28
C GLU A 247 -41.07 1.76 -35.77
N THR A 248 -42.16 2.05 -36.47
CA THR A 248 -42.28 1.85 -37.92
C THR A 248 -42.87 3.11 -38.57
N TYR A 249 -42.21 3.58 -39.63
CA TYR A 249 -42.62 4.73 -40.42
C TYR A 249 -42.92 4.31 -41.86
N VAL A 250 -44.01 4.81 -42.44
CA VAL A 250 -44.38 4.57 -43.84
C VAL A 250 -44.41 5.89 -44.59
N LEU A 251 -43.53 6.04 -45.58
CA LEU A 251 -43.38 7.25 -46.38
C LEU A 251 -43.69 6.93 -47.85
N GLU A 252 -44.45 7.79 -48.53
CA GLU A 252 -44.77 7.64 -49.96
C GLU A 252 -44.33 8.88 -50.75
N TYR A 253 -43.52 8.67 -51.79
CA TYR A 253 -42.97 9.74 -52.63
C TYR A 253 -43.45 9.61 -54.08
N GLY A 254 -44.19 10.60 -54.58
CA GLY A 254 -44.66 10.64 -55.97
C GLY A 254 -43.51 10.82 -56.95
N CYS A 255 -43.44 9.95 -57.97
CA CYS A 255 -42.35 9.94 -58.95
C CYS A 255 -42.84 10.07 -60.40
N ALA A 256 -44.10 9.72 -60.68
CA ALA A 256 -44.72 9.88 -61.99
C ALA A 256 -46.13 10.47 -61.86
N ASN A 257 -46.61 11.10 -62.94
CA ASN A 257 -48.00 11.56 -63.04
C ASN A 257 -48.93 10.39 -63.41
N ALA A 258 -50.25 10.67 -63.50
CA ALA A 258 -51.31 9.72 -63.87
C ALA A 258 -51.03 8.91 -65.15
N TRP A 259 -50.25 9.46 -66.08
CA TRP A 259 -49.93 8.84 -67.37
C TRP A 259 -48.60 8.08 -67.36
N GLY A 260 -47.98 7.91 -66.19
CA GLY A 260 -46.68 7.25 -66.03
C GLY A 260 -45.49 8.09 -66.48
N MET A 261 -45.68 9.38 -66.79
CA MET A 261 -44.57 10.28 -67.11
C MET A 261 -43.86 10.74 -65.83
N PRO A 262 -42.52 10.79 -65.79
CA PRO A 262 -41.78 11.26 -64.62
C PRO A 262 -42.19 12.67 -64.18
N LEU A 263 -42.32 12.90 -62.89
CA LEU A 263 -42.54 14.24 -62.33
C LEU A 263 -41.22 14.99 -62.28
N GLU A 264 -41.17 16.22 -62.78
CA GLU A 264 -39.99 17.10 -62.61
C GLU A 264 -39.73 17.41 -61.13
N THR A 265 -40.78 17.42 -60.32
CA THR A 265 -40.74 17.61 -58.87
C THR A 265 -40.45 16.33 -58.09
N ALA A 266 -40.16 15.20 -58.74
CA ALA A 266 -39.82 13.96 -58.06
C ALA A 266 -38.57 14.15 -57.19
N VAL A 267 -38.67 13.77 -55.93
CA VAL A 267 -37.58 13.92 -54.95
C VAL A 267 -36.38 13.08 -55.38
N THR A 268 -35.27 13.74 -55.68
CA THR A 268 -34.01 13.07 -56.07
C THR A 268 -33.32 12.44 -54.87
N SER A 269 -33.31 13.16 -53.75
CA SER A 269 -32.71 12.74 -52.49
C SER A 269 -33.37 13.47 -51.33
N GLU A 270 -33.60 12.79 -50.23
CA GLU A 270 -34.10 13.35 -48.98
C GLU A 270 -33.44 12.65 -47.80
N VAL A 271 -33.09 13.40 -46.75
CA VAL A 271 -32.61 12.81 -45.50
C VAL A 271 -33.80 12.69 -44.57
N TRP A 272 -34.23 11.45 -44.34
CA TRP A 272 -35.17 11.17 -43.27
C TRP A 272 -34.42 11.20 -41.93
N THR A 273 -34.94 11.95 -40.97
CA THR A 273 -34.47 11.94 -39.58
C THR A 273 -35.57 11.39 -38.70
N ARG A 274 -35.24 10.50 -37.77
CA ARG A 274 -36.20 9.94 -36.82
C ARG A 274 -36.84 11.08 -36.02
N PRO A 275 -38.17 11.26 -36.07
CA PRO A 275 -38.84 12.24 -35.24
C PRO A 275 -38.80 11.80 -33.78
N ARG A 276 -38.44 12.72 -32.89
CA ARG A 276 -38.49 12.51 -31.44
C ARG A 276 -39.84 13.00 -30.89
N PRO A 277 -40.45 12.33 -29.89
CA PRO A 277 -41.67 12.81 -29.25
C PRO A 277 -41.45 14.17 -28.56
N ASP A 278 -42.29 15.17 -28.83
CA ASP A 278 -42.30 16.49 -28.17
C ASP A 278 -43.54 16.65 -27.27
N GLY A 279 -43.38 17.10 -26.01
CA GLY A 279 -44.45 17.47 -25.08
C GLY A 279 -44.62 16.57 -23.84
N THR A 280 -45.02 17.18 -22.72
CA THR A 280 -45.02 16.72 -21.30
C THR A 280 -45.50 15.30 -20.94
N GLU A 281 -46.05 14.50 -21.87
CA GLU A 281 -46.28 13.07 -21.68
C GLU A 281 -45.55 12.27 -22.78
N GLY A 282 -44.46 11.60 -22.41
CA GLY A 282 -43.70 10.75 -23.32
C GLY A 282 -42.51 11.42 -24.01
N GLU A 283 -42.06 12.59 -23.54
CA GLU A 283 -40.81 13.21 -24.02
C GLU A 283 -39.66 12.22 -23.91
N GLU A 284 -39.00 11.99 -25.04
CA GLU A 284 -37.80 11.17 -25.08
C GLU A 284 -36.62 12.00 -24.60
N ASP A 285 -35.91 11.50 -23.60
CA ASP A 285 -34.67 12.12 -23.18
C ASP A 285 -33.63 12.05 -24.31
N THR A 286 -33.24 13.22 -24.84
CA THR A 286 -32.24 13.35 -25.91
C THR A 286 -30.86 12.79 -25.52
N ARG A 287 -30.62 12.58 -24.22
CA ARG A 287 -29.43 11.92 -23.67
C ARG A 287 -29.44 10.40 -23.84
N CYS A 288 -30.59 9.80 -24.14
CA CYS A 288 -30.73 8.34 -24.25
C CYS A 288 -30.21 7.80 -25.59
N TRP A 289 -30.57 8.45 -26.70
CA TRP A 289 -30.34 7.92 -28.05
C TRP A 289 -29.52 8.86 -28.92
N GLU A 290 -28.66 8.30 -29.75
CA GLU A 290 -28.00 9.01 -30.85
C GLU A 290 -29.03 9.48 -31.89
N ASP A 291 -28.67 10.51 -32.67
CA ASP A 291 -29.51 10.98 -33.75
C ASP A 291 -29.50 9.98 -34.91
N LEU A 292 -30.69 9.53 -35.31
CA LEU A 292 -30.86 8.54 -36.36
C LEU A 292 -31.36 9.19 -37.65
N SER A 293 -30.63 9.02 -38.74
CA SER A 293 -31.03 9.52 -40.06
C SER A 293 -30.68 8.55 -41.19
N ARG A 294 -31.38 8.66 -42.32
CA ARG A 294 -31.20 7.85 -43.53
C ARG A 294 -31.49 8.66 -44.78
N THR A 295 -30.53 8.70 -45.70
CA THR A 295 -30.76 9.25 -47.05
C THR A 295 -31.60 8.29 -47.88
N LEU A 296 -32.70 8.80 -48.44
CA LEU A 296 -33.62 8.14 -49.36
C LEU A 296 -33.43 8.69 -50.77
N THR A 297 -33.62 7.86 -51.80
CA THR A 297 -33.44 8.22 -53.22
C THR A 297 -34.66 7.88 -54.08
N PRO A 298 -35.84 8.49 -53.82
CA PRO A 298 -37.10 8.04 -54.41
C PRO A 298 -37.11 7.99 -55.94
N LYS A 299 -36.58 9.03 -56.60
CA LYS A 299 -36.53 9.08 -58.07
C LYS A 299 -35.72 7.93 -58.66
N ALA A 300 -34.50 7.69 -58.17
CA ALA A 300 -33.62 6.65 -58.68
C ALA A 300 -34.23 5.26 -58.43
N ASP A 301 -34.82 5.05 -57.25
CA ASP A 301 -35.46 3.78 -56.90
C ASP A 301 -36.71 3.52 -57.77
N PHE A 302 -37.48 4.56 -58.10
CA PHE A 302 -38.60 4.44 -59.03
C PHE A 302 -38.14 4.07 -60.44
N GLU A 303 -37.08 4.72 -60.95
CA GLU A 303 -36.48 4.44 -62.25
C GLU A 303 -35.90 3.01 -62.33
N ALA A 304 -35.39 2.49 -61.21
CA ALA A 304 -34.96 1.09 -61.05
C ALA A 304 -36.12 0.10 -60.83
N ASN A 305 -37.37 0.58 -60.84
CA ASN A 305 -38.59 -0.21 -60.57
C ASN A 305 -38.68 -0.79 -59.13
N HIS A 306 -37.94 -0.22 -58.17
CA HIS A 306 -37.99 -0.55 -56.74
C HIS A 306 -39.07 0.27 -56.02
N LYS A 307 -40.34 0.06 -56.40
CA LYS A 307 -41.47 0.89 -55.94
C LYS A 307 -41.92 0.64 -54.49
N THR A 308 -41.41 -0.40 -53.84
CA THR A 308 -41.66 -0.70 -52.43
C THR A 308 -40.34 -1.15 -51.81
N GLN A 309 -39.94 -0.50 -50.72
CA GLN A 309 -38.68 -0.79 -50.03
C GLN A 309 -38.90 -0.86 -48.53
N THR A 310 -38.21 -1.80 -47.90
CA THR A 310 -38.13 -1.91 -46.44
C THR A 310 -36.71 -1.58 -46.01
N ILE A 311 -36.57 -0.63 -45.10
CA ILE A 311 -35.28 -0.22 -44.53
C ILE A 311 -35.33 -0.53 -43.04
N ASN A 312 -34.38 -1.31 -42.54
CA ASN A 312 -34.23 -1.58 -41.13
C ASN A 312 -33.04 -0.75 -40.59
N LEU A 313 -33.20 -0.10 -39.44
CA LEU A 313 -32.18 0.74 -38.82
C LEU A 313 -32.03 0.41 -37.33
N ASN A 314 -30.82 0.59 -36.79
CA ASN A 314 -30.54 0.45 -35.37
C ASN A 314 -30.71 1.79 -34.64
N LEU A 315 -31.43 1.79 -33.52
CA LEU A 315 -31.49 2.89 -32.57
C LEU A 315 -30.40 2.67 -31.51
N VAL A 316 -29.36 3.51 -31.55
CA VAL A 316 -28.13 3.34 -30.77
C VAL A 316 -28.18 4.14 -29.47
N ARG A 317 -27.86 3.50 -28.33
CA ARG A 317 -27.80 4.17 -27.03
C ARG A 317 -26.53 4.98 -26.87
N LYS A 318 -26.66 6.18 -26.30
CA LYS A 318 -25.52 6.98 -25.83
C LYS A 318 -24.91 6.36 -24.56
N TRP A 319 -23.60 6.57 -24.41
CA TRP A 319 -22.79 6.04 -23.32
C TRP A 319 -22.25 7.16 -22.43
N TYR A 320 -22.17 6.89 -21.13
CA TYR A 320 -21.73 7.83 -20.11
C TYR A 320 -20.75 7.16 -19.15
N TRP A 321 -19.86 7.96 -18.55
CA TRP A 321 -18.98 7.51 -17.47
C TRP A 321 -19.75 7.44 -16.16
N LEU A 322 -19.59 6.32 -15.47
CA LEU A 322 -19.80 6.19 -14.04
C LEU A 322 -18.43 6.33 -13.37
N ASP A 323 -18.23 7.43 -12.64
CA ASP A 323 -16.98 7.75 -11.93
C ASP A 323 -17.23 7.84 -10.43
N VAL A 324 -16.37 7.24 -9.63
CA VAL A 324 -16.49 7.13 -8.17
C VAL A 324 -15.16 7.53 -7.54
N ASN A 325 -15.13 8.73 -6.97
CA ASN A 325 -13.97 9.30 -6.27
C ASN A 325 -14.27 9.46 -4.78
N GLY A 326 -13.26 9.78 -3.96
CA GLY A 326 -13.49 10.11 -2.56
C GLY A 326 -13.46 11.61 -2.25
N ILE A 327 -14.15 12.01 -1.18
CA ILE A 327 -14.11 13.38 -0.65
C ILE A 327 -13.70 13.36 0.82
N VAL A 328 -12.66 14.10 1.21
CA VAL A 328 -12.29 14.30 2.62
C VAL A 328 -12.65 15.71 3.05
N GLY A 329 -13.55 15.85 4.03
CA GLY A 329 -13.97 17.15 4.54
C GLY A 329 -14.75 17.96 3.51
N TYR A 330 -15.94 17.49 3.15
CA TYR A 330 -16.79 18.18 2.19
C TYR A 330 -17.10 19.63 2.61
N ASP A 331 -16.73 20.59 1.77
CA ASP A 331 -16.90 22.04 2.00
C ASP A 331 -17.90 22.70 1.02
N GLY A 332 -18.51 21.91 0.12
CA GLY A 332 -19.44 22.40 -0.90
C GLY A 332 -18.81 23.04 -2.14
N THR A 333 -17.48 23.01 -2.29
CA THR A 333 -16.80 23.54 -3.48
C THR A 333 -17.13 22.76 -4.75
N LEU A 334 -17.00 23.44 -5.92
CA LEU A 334 -17.26 22.82 -7.22
C LEU A 334 -16.36 21.60 -7.47
N LYS A 335 -15.10 21.66 -7.02
CA LYS A 335 -14.16 20.53 -7.12
C LYS A 335 -14.70 19.28 -6.42
N HIS A 336 -15.27 19.42 -5.22
CA HIS A 336 -15.86 18.27 -4.52
C HIS A 336 -17.12 17.76 -5.21
N LYS A 337 -17.87 18.64 -5.87
CA LYS A 337 -19.08 18.27 -6.62
C LYS A 337 -18.82 17.48 -7.89
N THR A 338 -17.59 17.54 -8.43
CA THR A 338 -17.27 16.92 -9.71
C THR A 338 -16.11 15.93 -9.61
N ASP A 339 -14.92 16.36 -9.19
CA ASP A 339 -13.71 15.51 -9.16
C ASP A 339 -13.45 14.84 -7.80
N GLY A 340 -14.14 15.29 -6.75
CA GLY A 340 -13.81 14.90 -5.38
C GLY A 340 -12.56 15.59 -4.83
N ASN A 341 -12.05 15.13 -3.70
CA ASN A 341 -10.81 15.63 -3.08
C ASN A 341 -10.16 14.61 -2.13
N GLN A 342 -9.44 13.63 -2.66
CA GLN A 342 -8.50 12.86 -1.84
C GLN A 342 -7.07 13.33 -2.09
N LEU A 343 -6.22 13.20 -1.07
CA LEU A 343 -4.78 13.25 -1.28
C LEU A 343 -4.47 12.12 -2.27
N ALA A 344 -3.88 12.47 -3.42
CA ALA A 344 -3.79 11.60 -4.60
C ALA A 344 -3.12 10.21 -4.38
N ALA A 345 -2.65 9.91 -3.16
CA ALA A 345 -2.08 8.62 -2.78
C ALA A 345 -3.13 7.54 -2.45
N ASP A 346 -4.36 7.89 -2.02
CA ASP A 346 -5.31 6.92 -1.42
C ASP A 346 -6.66 6.76 -2.18
N GLY A 347 -6.86 7.47 -3.30
CA GLY A 347 -8.01 7.42 -4.23
C GLY A 347 -9.42 7.56 -3.61
N VAL A 348 -10.10 6.46 -3.27
CA VAL A 348 -11.33 6.44 -2.44
C VAL A 348 -10.95 5.93 -1.04
N GLY A 349 -11.44 6.61 -0.01
CA GLY A 349 -11.13 6.32 1.40
C GLY A 349 -11.70 5.01 1.95
N CYS A 350 -12.28 4.16 1.10
CA CYS A 350 -12.81 2.84 1.44
C CYS A 350 -12.64 1.90 0.25
N TYR A 351 -12.84 0.60 0.49
CA TYR A 351 -13.02 -0.33 -0.62
C TYR A 351 -14.45 -0.22 -1.16
N LEU A 352 -14.63 -0.51 -2.45
CA LEU A 352 -15.92 -0.46 -3.10
C LEU A 352 -16.08 -1.61 -4.10
N ASP A 353 -17.30 -2.12 -4.17
CA ASP A 353 -17.73 -3.05 -5.22
C ASP A 353 -18.92 -2.44 -5.98
N ILE A 354 -19.06 -2.76 -7.27
CA ILE A 354 -20.14 -2.24 -8.12
C ILE A 354 -20.88 -3.39 -8.79
N HIS A 355 -22.19 -3.25 -8.92
CA HIS A 355 -22.98 -4.09 -9.79
C HIS A 355 -24.06 -3.27 -10.52
N VAL A 356 -24.49 -3.75 -11.69
CA VAL A 356 -25.34 -2.97 -12.61
C VAL A 356 -26.54 -3.78 -13.12
N SER A 357 -27.57 -3.08 -13.58
CA SER A 357 -28.76 -3.63 -14.20
C SER A 357 -29.24 -2.77 -15.36
N VAL A 358 -29.65 -3.40 -16.46
CA VAL A 358 -30.11 -2.73 -17.71
C VAL A 358 -31.57 -3.04 -18.06
N ASP A 359 -32.27 -3.83 -17.25
CA ASP A 359 -33.62 -4.33 -17.52
C ASP A 359 -34.60 -3.97 -16.39
N GLU A 360 -34.57 -2.71 -15.94
CA GLU A 360 -35.42 -2.20 -14.85
C GLU A 360 -35.24 -2.96 -13.52
N LYS A 361 -34.00 -3.37 -13.19
CA LYS A 361 -33.65 -4.08 -11.95
C LYS A 361 -34.19 -5.52 -11.88
N ASN A 362 -34.60 -6.11 -13.01
CA ASN A 362 -35.06 -7.50 -13.07
C ASN A 362 -33.88 -8.49 -13.01
N SER A 363 -32.73 -8.12 -13.59
CA SER A 363 -31.47 -8.87 -13.49
C SER A 363 -30.30 -7.94 -13.15
N TRP A 364 -29.36 -8.46 -12.37
CA TRP A 364 -28.17 -7.75 -11.91
C TRP A 364 -26.92 -8.49 -12.35
N SER A 365 -25.85 -7.75 -12.62
CA SER A 365 -24.51 -8.33 -12.71
C SER A 365 -24.09 -8.92 -11.35
N GLU A 366 -23.07 -9.76 -11.37
CA GLU A 366 -22.34 -10.11 -10.15
C GLU A 366 -21.68 -8.85 -9.58
N TRP A 367 -21.37 -8.88 -8.28
CA TRP A 367 -20.60 -7.82 -7.64
C TRP A 367 -19.16 -7.85 -8.16
N PHE A 368 -18.71 -6.71 -8.68
CA PHE A 368 -17.34 -6.52 -9.11
C PHE A 368 -16.55 -5.71 -8.09
N SER A 369 -15.52 -6.33 -7.53
CA SER A 369 -14.48 -5.63 -6.79
C SER A 369 -13.46 -5.02 -7.72
N TYR A 370 -13.31 -3.69 -7.63
CA TYR A 370 -12.23 -2.99 -8.29
C TYR A 370 -10.91 -3.29 -7.59
N LYS A 371 -9.88 -3.71 -8.35
CA LYS A 371 -8.59 -4.20 -7.81
C LYS A 371 -7.37 -3.43 -8.30
N ASN A 372 -7.53 -2.55 -9.31
CA ASN A 372 -6.41 -1.91 -10.02
C ASN A 372 -6.10 -0.49 -9.51
N GLY A 373 -6.75 -0.07 -8.44
CA GLY A 373 -6.61 1.25 -7.87
C GLY A 373 -7.64 1.48 -6.78
N ASP A 374 -7.71 2.71 -6.33
CA ASP A 374 -8.51 3.12 -5.19
C ASP A 374 -9.83 3.80 -5.61
N ASP A 375 -9.99 4.13 -6.88
CA ASP A 375 -11.08 4.88 -7.52
C ASP A 375 -11.67 4.13 -8.72
N TYR A 376 -12.98 4.19 -8.91
CA TYR A 376 -13.63 3.44 -9.99
C TYR A 376 -14.07 4.35 -11.13
N TRP A 377 -13.74 3.94 -12.36
CA TRP A 377 -14.33 4.51 -13.57
C TRP A 377 -14.71 3.39 -14.57
N GLY A 378 -15.82 3.58 -15.26
CA GLY A 378 -16.31 2.68 -16.32
C GLY A 378 -17.43 3.31 -17.14
N THR A 379 -17.64 2.88 -18.39
CA THR A 379 -18.71 3.42 -19.23
C THR A 379 -19.92 2.49 -19.29
N PHE A 380 -21.12 3.06 -19.21
CA PHE A 380 -22.38 2.32 -19.35
C PHE A 380 -23.39 3.08 -20.23
N PRO A 381 -24.36 2.39 -20.85
CA PRO A 381 -25.43 3.05 -21.59
C PRO A 381 -26.32 3.90 -20.69
N TYR A 382 -26.89 4.97 -21.23
CA TYR A 382 -27.90 5.77 -20.54
C TYR A 382 -29.04 4.92 -19.95
N GLY A 383 -29.48 5.26 -18.74
CA GLY A 383 -30.54 4.56 -18.01
C GLY A 383 -30.09 3.30 -17.27
N THR A 384 -28.81 2.93 -17.32
CA THR A 384 -28.25 1.82 -16.54
C THR A 384 -28.45 2.10 -15.04
N ASN A 385 -29.03 1.14 -14.33
CA ASN A 385 -29.13 1.16 -12.87
C ASN A 385 -27.85 0.57 -12.28
N PHE A 386 -27.42 1.07 -11.14
CA PHE A 386 -26.25 0.55 -10.46
C PHE A 386 -26.43 0.62 -8.94
N GLU A 387 -25.76 -0.29 -8.23
CA GLU A 387 -25.49 -0.11 -6.80
C GLU A 387 -23.96 -0.07 -6.59
N ILE A 388 -23.52 0.86 -5.75
CA ILE A 388 -22.14 0.98 -5.29
C ILE A 388 -22.14 0.56 -3.82
N GLY A 389 -21.43 -0.53 -3.51
CA GLY A 389 -21.28 -1.05 -2.17
C GLY A 389 -19.97 -0.57 -1.55
N PHE A 390 -20.02 0.41 -0.67
CA PHE A 390 -18.86 0.86 0.10
C PHE A 390 -18.64 -0.03 1.32
N TYR A 391 -17.41 -0.51 1.54
CA TYR A 391 -17.09 -1.36 2.68
C TYR A 391 -15.66 -1.13 3.17
N ASN A 392 -15.40 -1.46 4.44
CA ASN A 392 -14.10 -1.36 5.10
C ASN A 392 -13.35 -0.03 4.79
N PRO A 393 -13.69 1.08 5.47
CA PRO A 393 -12.88 2.30 5.38
C PRO A 393 -11.39 1.98 5.57
N LYS A 394 -10.54 2.60 4.74
CA LYS A 394 -9.09 2.45 4.85
C LYS A 394 -8.59 3.14 6.12
N PRO A 395 -7.41 2.76 6.65
CA PRO A 395 -6.79 3.48 7.77
C PRO A 395 -6.73 5.00 7.50
N GLY A 396 -7.18 5.82 8.46
CA GLY A 396 -7.28 7.27 8.33
C GLY A 396 -8.67 7.79 7.93
N TYR A 397 -9.50 6.93 7.36
CA TYR A 397 -10.79 7.29 6.82
C TYR A 397 -11.93 6.82 7.73
N LEU A 398 -12.88 7.71 7.98
CA LEU A 398 -14.18 7.39 8.56
C LEU A 398 -15.24 8.01 7.67
N TYR A 399 -16.33 7.28 7.42
CA TYR A 399 -17.45 7.82 6.66
C TYR A 399 -18.01 9.07 7.34
N ASP A 400 -18.30 10.09 6.54
CA ASP A 400 -19.20 11.16 6.95
C ASP A 400 -20.63 10.65 6.81
N THR A 401 -21.35 10.55 7.92
CA THR A 401 -22.68 9.94 7.95
C THR A 401 -23.75 10.89 8.47
N ASP A 402 -24.99 10.70 8.01
CA ASP A 402 -26.16 11.33 8.61
C ASP A 402 -26.47 10.76 10.03
N GLU A 403 -27.57 11.24 10.63
CA GLU A 403 -28.00 10.83 11.98
C GLU A 403 -28.37 9.34 12.04
N GLU A 404 -28.77 8.75 10.92
CA GLU A 404 -29.12 7.34 10.75
C GLU A 404 -27.90 6.45 10.47
N GLY A 405 -26.73 7.03 10.21
CA GLY A 405 -25.50 6.30 9.91
C GLY A 405 -25.34 5.92 8.43
N ASN A 406 -26.10 6.54 7.52
CA ASN A 406 -25.92 6.41 6.08
C ASN A 406 -24.74 7.27 5.63
N VAL A 407 -23.91 6.74 4.74
CA VAL A 407 -22.75 7.46 4.21
C VAL A 407 -23.22 8.55 3.27
N LYS A 408 -22.76 9.78 3.50
CA LYS A 408 -23.00 10.91 2.60
C LYS A 408 -22.28 10.68 1.26
N VAL A 409 -22.99 10.87 0.16
CA VAL A 409 -22.48 10.73 -1.21
C VAL A 409 -22.84 11.99 -1.98
N ILE A 410 -21.87 12.60 -2.66
CA ILE A 410 -22.16 13.65 -3.63
C ILE A 410 -22.45 12.99 -4.96
N ALA A 411 -23.74 12.84 -5.27
CA ALA A 411 -24.27 12.14 -6.43
C ALA A 411 -24.57 13.14 -7.55
N ASN A 412 -23.72 13.13 -8.59
CA ASN A 412 -23.79 14.03 -9.73
C ASN A 412 -23.95 15.50 -9.31
N GLY A 413 -23.12 15.95 -8.37
CA GLY A 413 -23.11 17.32 -7.83
C GLY A 413 -24.16 17.64 -6.77
N ASN A 414 -25.05 16.70 -6.44
CA ASN A 414 -26.09 16.87 -5.43
C ASN A 414 -25.77 16.09 -4.14
N ASP A 415 -26.16 16.62 -2.99
CA ASP A 415 -26.02 15.96 -1.70
C ASP A 415 -27.04 14.81 -1.59
N ASP A 416 -26.56 13.59 -1.34
CA ASP A 416 -27.37 12.37 -1.16
C ASP A 416 -26.71 11.44 -0.11
N CYS A 417 -27.31 10.28 0.17
CA CYS A 417 -26.81 9.29 1.12
C CYS A 417 -26.94 7.86 0.59
N THR A 418 -26.20 6.92 1.16
CA THR A 418 -26.46 5.48 0.99
C THR A 418 -27.87 5.15 1.46
N THR A 419 -28.52 4.17 0.83
CA THR A 419 -29.95 3.88 1.04
C THR A 419 -30.20 2.54 1.74
N GLU A 420 -29.19 1.69 1.84
CA GLU A 420 -29.32 0.34 2.39
C GLU A 420 -28.00 -0.16 2.98
N ASP A 421 -28.10 -0.89 4.10
CA ASP A 421 -27.01 -1.70 4.63
C ASP A 421 -27.28 -3.17 4.26
N ARG A 422 -26.35 -3.83 3.56
CA ARG A 422 -26.50 -5.22 3.13
C ARG A 422 -25.22 -6.01 3.35
N THR A 423 -25.33 -7.24 3.85
CA THR A 423 -24.20 -8.17 3.90
C THR A 423 -24.29 -9.16 2.73
N VAL A 424 -23.27 -9.20 1.88
CA VAL A 424 -23.16 -10.17 0.77
C VAL A 424 -21.79 -10.84 0.87
N ASP A 425 -21.77 -12.18 0.86
CA ASP A 425 -20.55 -13.00 0.97
C ASP A 425 -19.62 -12.62 2.14
N GLY A 426 -20.19 -12.23 3.28
CA GLY A 426 -19.46 -11.85 4.48
C GLY A 426 -18.91 -10.41 4.49
N LYS A 427 -19.06 -9.66 3.39
CA LYS A 427 -18.77 -8.21 3.34
C LYS A 427 -20.02 -7.43 3.71
N ALA A 428 -19.91 -6.51 4.67
CA ALA A 428 -20.98 -5.59 5.06
C ALA A 428 -20.85 -4.28 4.28
N TYR A 429 -21.81 -4.00 3.40
CA TYR A 429 -21.82 -2.85 2.53
C TYR A 429 -22.74 -1.74 3.05
N LYS A 430 -22.29 -0.50 2.85
CA LYS A 430 -23.10 0.71 2.77
C LYS A 430 -23.43 0.95 1.30
N ILE A 431 -24.67 0.71 0.89
CA ILE A 431 -25.07 0.68 -0.52
C ILE A 431 -25.67 2.02 -0.96
N PHE A 432 -25.05 2.63 -1.96
CA PHE A 432 -25.63 3.72 -2.74
C PHE A 432 -26.31 3.16 -3.99
N LYS A 433 -27.55 3.58 -4.27
CA LYS A 433 -28.33 3.14 -5.42
C LYS A 433 -28.52 4.31 -6.37
N GLY A 434 -28.09 4.16 -7.61
CA GLY A 434 -28.21 5.20 -8.61
C GLY A 434 -28.67 4.69 -9.96
N GLN A 435 -28.90 5.63 -10.85
CA GLN A 435 -29.20 5.39 -12.26
C GLN A 435 -28.54 6.48 -13.09
N LEU A 436 -27.98 6.13 -14.25
CA LEU A 436 -27.38 7.08 -15.17
C LEU A 436 -28.49 7.82 -15.96
N ILE A 437 -29.16 8.74 -15.28
CA ILE A 437 -30.21 9.60 -15.80
C ILE A 437 -29.92 11.07 -15.45
N ASP A 438 -30.76 11.99 -15.91
CA ASP A 438 -30.62 13.44 -15.70
C ASP A 438 -29.37 14.04 -16.37
N GLU A 439 -29.09 15.32 -16.15
CA GLU A 439 -27.98 16.00 -16.81
C GLU A 439 -26.69 15.74 -16.03
N PRO A 440 -25.61 15.25 -16.67
CA PRO A 440 -24.30 15.20 -16.02
C PRO A 440 -23.91 16.60 -15.52
N GLN A 441 -23.42 16.69 -14.28
CA GLN A 441 -23.00 17.96 -13.70
C GLN A 441 -21.82 18.59 -14.46
N GLU A 442 -20.97 17.75 -15.06
CA GLU A 442 -19.90 18.19 -15.95
C GLU A 442 -20.35 18.16 -17.42
N ALA A 443 -20.20 19.29 -18.10
CA ALA A 443 -20.50 19.39 -19.53
C ALA A 443 -19.43 18.73 -20.41
N ASP A 444 -18.18 18.67 -19.94
CA ASP A 444 -17.03 18.21 -20.70
C ASP A 444 -17.07 16.70 -20.95
N THR A 445 -16.65 16.29 -22.15
CA THR A 445 -16.50 14.88 -22.53
C THR A 445 -15.08 14.39 -22.29
N ARG A 446 -14.93 13.20 -21.72
CA ARG A 446 -13.63 12.54 -21.49
C ARG A 446 -13.38 11.44 -22.52
N PRO A 447 -12.14 11.27 -23.02
CA PRO A 447 -11.80 10.16 -23.89
C PRO A 447 -11.95 8.84 -23.15
N THR A 448 -12.45 7.83 -23.85
CA THR A 448 -12.63 6.48 -23.28
C THR A 448 -11.41 5.58 -23.46
N GLY A 449 -10.27 6.14 -23.89
CA GLY A 449 -8.98 5.45 -23.96
C GLY A 449 -8.20 5.62 -22.66
N GLY A 450 -7.82 4.51 -22.02
CA GLY A 450 -7.01 4.51 -20.80
C GLY A 450 -6.93 3.11 -20.17
N ASP A 451 -6.03 2.94 -19.21
CA ASP A 451 -6.01 1.80 -18.31
C ASP A 451 -7.21 1.91 -17.33
N GLY A 452 -8.02 0.86 -17.18
CA GLY A 452 -9.30 0.92 -16.46
C GLY A 452 -10.24 -0.26 -16.71
N ASN A 453 -11.51 -0.14 -16.29
CA ASN A 453 -12.57 -1.13 -16.58
C ASN A 453 -13.03 -1.06 -18.04
N PHE A 454 -14.15 -1.71 -18.39
CA PHE A 454 -14.68 -1.64 -19.76
C PHE A 454 -15.05 -0.19 -20.16
N HIS A 455 -14.53 0.20 -21.33
CA HIS A 455 -14.77 1.47 -21.96
C HIS A 455 -15.29 1.29 -23.39
N ALA A 456 -16.50 1.78 -23.66
CA ALA A 456 -17.01 1.90 -25.02
C ALA A 456 -16.16 2.97 -25.76
N PRO A 457 -15.75 2.73 -27.01
CA PRO A 457 -14.89 3.66 -27.74
C PRO A 457 -15.57 5.03 -27.97
N GLY A 458 -14.84 6.13 -27.81
CA GLY A 458 -15.33 7.49 -28.07
C GLY A 458 -14.97 8.51 -26.98
N ASN A 459 -15.82 9.52 -26.84
CA ASN A 459 -15.78 10.49 -25.75
C ASN A 459 -17.15 10.52 -25.06
N CYS A 460 -17.16 10.47 -23.74
CA CYS A 460 -18.39 10.39 -22.95
C CYS A 460 -18.42 11.47 -21.87
N GLN A 461 -19.61 11.98 -21.57
CA GLN A 461 -19.83 12.82 -20.38
C GLN A 461 -19.83 11.95 -19.12
N ARG A 462 -19.62 12.57 -17.96
CA ARG A 462 -19.32 11.88 -16.71
C ARG A 462 -20.32 12.18 -15.60
N TYR A 463 -20.81 11.12 -14.96
CA TYR A 463 -21.55 11.18 -13.70
C TYR A 463 -20.63 10.76 -12.56
N CYS A 464 -20.42 11.66 -11.60
CA CYS A 464 -19.55 11.42 -10.45
C CYS A 464 -20.37 11.08 -9.21
N PHE A 465 -19.99 10.03 -8.48
CA PHE A 465 -20.63 9.60 -7.24
C PHE A 465 -19.58 9.47 -6.16
N ASN A 466 -19.46 10.51 -5.33
CA ASN A 466 -18.31 10.66 -4.46
C ASN A 466 -18.68 10.42 -2.99
N PRO A 467 -18.38 9.26 -2.37
CA PRO A 467 -18.51 9.08 -0.93
C PRO A 467 -17.68 10.09 -0.13
N CYS A 468 -18.30 10.63 0.93
CA CYS A 468 -17.70 11.60 1.82
C CYS A 468 -17.11 10.94 3.06
N PHE A 469 -15.96 11.47 3.46
CA PHE A 469 -15.19 11.07 4.62
C PHE A 469 -14.92 12.27 5.50
N ARG A 470 -14.80 11.99 6.79
CA ARG A 470 -14.47 12.97 7.83
C ARG A 470 -13.06 13.52 7.63
N ASN A 471 -12.86 14.80 7.94
CA ASN A 471 -11.54 15.42 7.99
C ASN A 471 -10.96 15.53 9.41
N ASP A 472 -11.74 15.19 10.42
CA ASP A 472 -11.39 15.23 11.84
C ASP A 472 -11.17 13.81 12.37
N THR A 473 -10.12 13.15 11.88
CA THR A 473 -9.78 11.78 12.30
C THR A 473 -8.39 11.69 12.92
N ILE A 474 -8.23 10.76 13.87
CA ILE A 474 -6.96 10.32 14.42
C ILE A 474 -6.77 8.84 14.11
N ILE A 475 -5.59 8.49 13.61
CA ILE A 475 -5.12 7.11 13.50
C ILE A 475 -4.26 6.81 14.72
N TYR A 476 -4.68 5.81 15.50
CA TYR A 476 -3.87 5.21 16.54
C TYR A 476 -3.18 3.98 15.96
N HIS A 477 -1.86 3.92 16.10
CA HIS A 477 -0.99 2.85 15.63
C HIS A 477 -0.48 2.06 16.85
N GLU A 478 -0.46 0.73 16.76
CA GLU A 478 0.04 -0.16 17.83
C GLU A 478 1.55 0.03 18.14
N ASN A 479 2.31 0.40 17.11
CA ASN A 479 3.74 0.71 17.06
C ASN A 479 4.66 0.15 18.17
N ASN A 480 5.17 -1.07 17.98
CA ASN A 480 6.53 -1.34 17.47
C ASN A 480 6.62 -2.82 17.03
N GLY A 481 5.76 -3.24 16.08
CA GLY A 481 5.73 -4.63 15.59
C GLY A 481 4.58 -5.05 14.65
N THR A 482 3.54 -4.25 14.43
CA THR A 482 2.37 -4.60 13.59
C THR A 482 1.84 -3.37 12.83
N GLU A 483 1.29 -3.62 11.62
CA GLU A 483 0.63 -2.62 10.77
C GLU A 483 -0.81 -2.28 11.24
N ASP A 484 -1.23 -2.84 12.37
CA ASP A 484 -2.59 -2.66 12.85
C ASP A 484 -2.79 -1.24 13.41
N SER A 485 -3.89 -0.64 12.96
CA SER A 485 -4.26 0.71 13.33
C SER A 485 -5.77 0.82 13.52
N VAL A 486 -6.16 1.73 14.41
CA VAL A 486 -7.55 2.05 14.67
C VAL A 486 -7.78 3.52 14.38
N THR A 487 -8.74 3.80 13.50
CA THR A 487 -9.14 5.18 13.19
C THR A 487 -10.33 5.58 14.06
N LYS A 488 -10.24 6.74 14.69
CA LYS A 488 -11.30 7.33 15.51
C LYS A 488 -11.56 8.77 15.07
N GLU A 489 -12.78 9.23 15.33
CA GLU A 489 -13.12 10.65 15.24
C GLU A 489 -12.27 11.45 16.23
N TYR A 490 -11.86 12.65 15.83
CA TYR A 490 -11.13 13.61 16.63
C TYR A 490 -12.08 14.65 17.21
N LYS A 491 -12.15 14.74 18.54
CA LYS A 491 -12.77 15.87 19.23
C LYS A 491 -11.77 16.50 20.19
N GLU A 492 -11.69 17.83 20.18
CA GLU A 492 -10.81 18.58 21.10
C GLU A 492 -11.12 18.32 22.57
N THR A 493 -12.37 18.00 22.90
CA THR A 493 -12.82 17.69 24.26
C THR A 493 -12.43 16.29 24.73
N ASP A 494 -11.98 15.42 23.83
CA ASP A 494 -11.65 14.05 24.18
C ASP A 494 -10.32 13.98 24.95
N VAL A 495 -10.14 12.85 25.61
CA VAL A 495 -8.88 12.48 26.27
C VAL A 495 -8.28 11.28 25.57
N LEU A 496 -6.96 11.14 25.62
CA LEU A 496 -6.29 9.99 25.03
C LEU A 496 -6.73 8.69 25.71
N PRO A 497 -7.05 7.64 24.93
CA PRO A 497 -7.54 6.38 25.49
C PRO A 497 -6.42 5.54 26.10
N GLU A 498 -6.82 4.60 26.94
CA GLU A 498 -5.96 3.47 27.31
C GLU A 498 -5.67 2.61 26.08
N TYR A 499 -4.48 2.01 25.99
CA TYR A 499 -4.11 1.14 24.88
C TYR A 499 -5.10 -0.02 24.69
N ASP A 500 -5.44 -0.73 25.77
CA ASP A 500 -6.36 -1.88 25.75
C ASP A 500 -7.82 -1.49 25.39
N ALA A 501 -8.15 -0.20 25.37
CA ALA A 501 -9.46 0.27 24.90
C ALA A 501 -9.54 0.35 23.37
N LEU A 502 -8.39 0.36 22.69
CA LEU A 502 -8.29 0.41 21.23
C LEU A 502 -7.85 -0.93 20.63
N PHE A 503 -6.93 -1.63 21.29
CA PHE A 503 -6.31 -2.86 20.79
C PHE A 503 -6.57 -4.02 21.76
N ASN A 504 -6.81 -5.21 21.22
CA ASN A 504 -7.09 -6.41 22.03
C ASN A 504 -5.79 -7.12 22.40
N GLY A 505 -5.24 -6.80 23.58
CA GLY A 505 -4.07 -7.46 24.16
C GLY A 505 -2.74 -6.86 23.71
N SER A 506 -1.71 -6.99 24.55
CA SER A 506 -0.34 -6.58 24.21
C SER A 506 0.42 -7.72 23.55
N THR A 507 0.95 -7.48 22.35
CA THR A 507 1.89 -8.39 21.67
C THR A 507 3.29 -8.32 22.29
N HIS A 508 3.52 -7.40 23.23
CA HIS A 508 4.82 -7.08 23.81
C HIS A 508 4.97 -7.65 25.24
N ALA A 509 5.28 -8.95 25.35
CA ALA A 509 5.32 -9.65 26.64
C ALA A 509 6.29 -9.08 27.69
N ASP A 510 7.40 -8.46 27.25
CA ASP A 510 8.44 -7.91 28.13
C ASP A 510 8.40 -6.37 28.23
N MET A 511 7.44 -5.71 27.57
CA MET A 511 7.33 -4.26 27.54
C MET A 511 5.97 -3.81 28.06
N LYS A 512 5.94 -2.60 28.61
CA LYS A 512 4.71 -1.94 29.04
C LYS A 512 4.41 -0.76 28.14
N PHE A 513 3.12 -0.48 27.96
CA PHE A 513 2.69 0.72 27.27
C PHE A 513 3.18 1.95 28.05
N ALA A 514 4.10 2.70 27.44
CA ALA A 514 4.73 3.88 28.01
C ALA A 514 3.92 5.17 27.77
N GLY A 515 3.07 5.18 26.74
CA GLY A 515 2.23 6.31 26.36
C GLY A 515 2.06 6.44 24.85
N TRP A 516 1.30 7.44 24.43
CA TRP A 516 1.11 7.81 23.03
C TRP A 516 2.13 8.87 22.60
N SER A 517 2.59 8.83 21.36
CA SER A 517 3.42 9.89 20.78
C SER A 517 2.93 10.27 19.39
N THR A 518 3.08 11.54 19.02
CA THR A 518 2.86 11.99 17.64
C THR A 518 4.01 11.59 16.70
N LYS A 519 5.07 10.96 17.25
CA LYS A 519 6.23 10.45 16.52
C LYS A 519 6.39 8.95 16.78
N GLN A 520 6.74 8.17 15.75
CA GLN A 520 7.03 6.74 15.90
C GLN A 520 8.20 6.46 16.85
N LYS A 521 9.19 7.35 16.87
CA LYS A 521 10.39 7.26 17.71
C LYS A 521 10.57 8.59 18.47
N PRO A 522 9.93 8.76 19.64
CA PRO A 522 10.12 9.95 20.46
C PRO A 522 11.57 10.02 20.96
N THR A 523 12.09 11.24 21.05
CA THR A 523 13.45 11.55 21.47
C THR A 523 13.51 12.08 22.91
N SER A 524 12.36 12.40 23.52
CA SER A 524 12.28 12.81 24.92
C SER A 524 10.97 12.37 25.58
N LYS A 525 10.97 12.31 26.90
CA LYS A 525 9.77 12.02 27.71
C LYS A 525 8.65 13.06 27.53
N THR A 526 8.97 14.28 27.12
CA THR A 526 7.97 15.33 26.86
C THR A 526 7.16 15.08 25.58
N GLU A 527 7.61 14.16 24.73
CA GLU A 527 6.92 13.74 23.50
C GLU A 527 6.01 12.51 23.74
N LEU A 528 5.86 12.08 25.00
CA LEU A 528 4.98 11.00 25.43
C LEU A 528 3.78 11.56 26.19
N TYR A 529 2.59 11.24 25.70
CA TYR A 529 1.31 11.62 26.28
C TYR A 529 0.67 10.41 26.96
N GLN A 530 0.30 10.56 28.23
CA GLN A 530 -0.34 9.49 28.99
C GLN A 530 -1.83 9.37 28.65
N PRO A 531 -2.43 8.17 28.79
CA PRO A 531 -3.88 8.04 28.81
C PRO A 531 -4.53 9.05 29.75
N GLY A 532 -5.69 9.59 29.36
CA GLY A 532 -6.38 10.66 30.08
C GLY A 532 -5.88 12.08 29.79
N THR A 533 -4.78 12.24 29.04
CA THR A 533 -4.33 13.57 28.59
C THR A 533 -5.37 14.19 27.65
N PRO A 534 -5.87 15.42 27.90
CA PRO A 534 -6.77 16.10 26.98
C PRO A 534 -6.10 16.31 25.63
N VAL A 535 -6.82 16.07 24.52
CA VAL A 535 -6.21 16.21 23.19
C VAL A 535 -5.80 17.67 22.90
N THR A 536 -6.42 18.65 23.55
CA THR A 536 -6.00 20.07 23.53
C THR A 536 -4.59 20.34 24.07
N GLN A 537 -4.01 19.41 24.85
CA GLN A 537 -2.64 19.52 25.37
C GLN A 537 -1.60 18.84 24.45
N VAL A 538 -2.04 18.18 23.39
CA VAL A 538 -1.16 17.47 22.45
C VAL A 538 -0.55 18.46 21.47
N ASN A 539 0.78 18.42 21.33
CA ASN A 539 1.47 19.17 20.30
C ASN A 539 1.56 18.32 19.03
N TRP A 540 0.67 18.60 18.09
CA TRP A 540 0.58 17.86 16.83
C TRP A 540 1.72 18.14 15.86
N GLY A 541 2.39 19.30 15.95
CA GLY A 541 3.45 19.71 15.01
C GLY A 541 3.00 19.94 13.56
N THR A 542 1.76 19.58 13.19
CA THR A 542 1.19 19.74 11.85
C THR A 542 -0.31 20.08 11.92
N THR A 543 -0.80 20.82 10.93
CA THR A 543 -2.23 21.04 10.69
C THR A 543 -2.86 19.96 9.80
N ALA A 544 -2.06 19.13 9.13
CA ALA A 544 -2.54 18.08 8.24
C ALA A 544 -3.42 17.05 8.96
N THR A 545 -4.38 16.48 8.23
CA THR A 545 -5.25 15.39 8.66
C THR A 545 -5.11 14.22 7.67
N PRO A 546 -5.26 12.96 8.12
CA PRO A 546 -5.55 12.52 9.49
C PRO A 546 -4.40 12.79 10.46
N LYS A 547 -4.72 12.90 11.75
CA LYS A 547 -3.72 13.01 12.83
C LYS A 547 -3.20 11.62 13.19
N HIS A 548 -1.96 11.52 13.68
CA HIS A 548 -1.34 10.23 14.00
C HIS A 548 -0.87 10.16 15.45
N PHE A 549 -1.21 9.05 16.11
CA PHE A 549 -0.62 8.63 17.37
C PHE A 549 0.00 7.25 17.23
N TYR A 550 1.19 7.11 17.80
CA TYR A 550 1.92 5.86 17.89
C TYR A 550 1.98 5.46 19.34
N ALA A 551 1.51 4.26 19.66
CA ALA A 551 1.79 3.67 20.96
C ALA A 551 3.30 3.51 21.09
N ILE A 552 3.83 3.81 22.27
CA ILE A 552 5.25 3.66 22.57
C ILE A 552 5.37 2.67 23.70
N TRP A 553 6.24 1.69 23.52
CA TRP A 553 6.50 0.64 24.48
C TRP A 553 7.81 0.90 25.22
N GLY A 554 7.84 0.54 26.50
CA GLY A 554 8.97 0.79 27.38
C GLY A 554 9.26 -0.36 28.34
N TYR A 555 10.42 -0.30 28.97
CA TYR A 555 10.89 -1.29 29.95
C TYR A 555 10.79 -0.75 31.37
N ASP A 556 10.62 -1.64 32.34
CA ASP A 556 10.88 -1.32 33.73
C ASP A 556 12.39 -1.21 33.95
N ILE A 557 12.89 -0.02 34.29
CA ILE A 557 14.31 0.23 34.54
C ILE A 557 14.56 0.35 36.05
N THR A 558 15.43 -0.51 36.58
CA THR A 558 15.85 -0.44 37.98
C THR A 558 17.07 0.47 38.11
N VAL A 559 16.98 1.47 38.98
CA VAL A 559 18.09 2.35 39.33
C VAL A 559 18.57 1.99 40.73
N GLN A 560 19.88 1.81 40.85
CA GLN A 560 20.56 1.48 42.10
C GLN A 560 21.81 2.34 42.29
N PHE A 561 22.37 2.34 43.49
CA PHE A 561 23.49 3.19 43.87
C PHE A 561 24.70 2.36 44.27
N GLU A 562 25.90 2.77 43.84
CA GLU A 562 27.15 2.14 44.25
C GLU A 562 27.43 2.34 45.75
N ASP A 563 27.96 1.31 46.40
CA ASP A 563 28.37 1.37 47.80
C ASP A 563 29.73 2.06 48.02
N GLU A 564 30.12 2.21 49.28
CA GLU A 564 31.37 2.85 49.71
C GLU A 564 32.62 2.03 49.39
N LYS A 565 32.50 0.80 48.90
CA LYS A 565 33.64 -0.14 48.87
C LYS A 565 34.51 -0.03 47.63
N GLY A 566 34.07 0.71 46.61
CA GLY A 566 34.84 0.90 45.38
C GLY A 566 36.15 1.65 45.61
N TYR A 567 37.17 1.28 44.83
CA TYR A 567 38.52 1.83 44.96
C TYR A 567 39.26 1.81 43.61
N SER A 568 40.41 2.48 43.56
CA SER A 568 41.38 2.36 42.46
C SER A 568 42.81 2.34 42.95
N THR A 569 43.59 1.41 42.41
CA THR A 569 45.06 1.33 42.56
C THR A 569 45.74 2.11 41.45
N ASN A 570 46.98 2.54 41.66
CA ASN A 570 47.82 3.07 40.60
C ASN A 570 49.16 2.33 40.65
N ASP A 571 49.39 1.47 39.68
CA ASP A 571 50.62 0.67 39.51
C ASP A 571 51.67 1.37 38.63
N GLY A 572 51.42 2.63 38.26
CA GLY A 572 52.27 3.39 37.34
C GLY A 572 51.72 3.49 35.91
N THR A 573 50.66 2.75 35.56
CA THR A 573 50.01 2.82 34.23
C THR A 573 48.67 3.58 34.22
N GLY A 574 48.11 3.88 35.40
CA GLY A 574 46.85 4.60 35.57
C GLY A 574 45.97 3.95 36.64
N PRO A 575 44.84 4.56 37.04
CA PRO A 575 43.97 3.97 38.03
C PRO A 575 43.21 2.74 37.48
N VAL A 576 43.51 1.52 37.91
CA VAL A 576 42.61 0.37 37.67
C VAL A 576 41.45 0.49 38.66
N ALA A 577 40.27 0.85 38.15
CA ALA A 577 39.09 1.09 38.96
C ALA A 577 38.36 -0.23 39.27
N THR A 578 38.31 -0.60 40.54
CA THR A 578 37.40 -1.65 41.04
C THR A 578 36.09 -0.98 41.46
N ARG A 579 34.97 -1.43 40.88
CA ARG A 579 33.62 -0.97 41.27
C ARG A 579 33.26 -1.49 42.66
N GLY A 580 32.55 -0.66 43.43
CA GLY A 580 31.88 -1.09 44.65
C GLY A 580 30.72 -2.05 44.37
N GLY A 581 30.14 -2.56 45.45
CA GLY A 581 28.88 -3.29 45.40
C GLY A 581 27.68 -2.34 45.27
N THR A 582 26.49 -2.85 45.56
CA THR A 582 25.26 -2.04 45.60
C THR A 582 24.91 -1.64 47.03
N MET A 583 24.50 -0.39 47.21
CA MET A 583 23.98 0.13 48.47
C MET A 583 22.67 -0.58 48.85
N VAL A 584 22.71 -1.37 49.93
CA VAL A 584 21.60 -2.26 50.35
C VAL A 584 20.37 -1.45 50.77
N GLY A 585 19.22 -1.74 50.15
CA GLY A 585 17.93 -1.07 50.46
C GLY A 585 17.72 0.27 49.75
N TYR A 586 18.65 0.67 48.87
CA TYR A 586 18.60 1.91 48.10
C TYR A 586 18.57 1.58 46.60
N SER A 587 17.44 1.08 46.14
CA SER A 587 17.12 0.88 44.73
C SER A 587 15.65 1.24 44.48
N PHE A 588 15.32 1.65 43.26
CA PHE A 588 13.95 1.93 42.85
C PHE A 588 13.76 1.56 41.38
N THR A 589 12.52 1.28 40.99
CA THR A 589 12.18 0.95 39.60
C THR A 589 11.34 2.06 38.99
N LEU A 590 11.74 2.50 37.81
CA LEU A 590 10.96 3.37 36.94
C LEU A 590 10.21 2.46 35.96
N GLU A 591 8.90 2.43 36.08
CA GLU A 591 8.07 1.55 35.26
C GLU A 591 7.88 2.10 33.85
N GLY A 592 7.81 1.22 32.85
CA GLY A 592 7.43 1.54 31.47
C GLY A 592 8.21 2.69 30.83
N GLN A 593 9.52 2.76 31.08
CA GLN A 593 10.37 3.79 30.48
C GLN A 593 10.58 3.52 28.99
N ALA A 594 10.20 4.48 28.14
CA ALA A 594 10.47 4.39 26.71
C ALA A 594 11.99 4.32 26.46
N VAL A 595 12.41 3.40 25.61
CA VAL A 595 13.82 3.15 25.27
C VAL A 595 13.98 3.17 23.75
N ASP A 596 15.03 3.84 23.28
CA ASP A 596 15.53 3.70 21.92
C ASP A 596 16.69 2.69 21.97
N GLU A 597 16.45 1.43 21.63
CA GLU A 597 17.46 0.36 21.75
C GLU A 597 18.74 0.64 20.96
N ASP A 598 18.68 1.51 19.94
CA ASP A 598 19.85 1.90 19.15
C ASP A 598 20.64 3.05 19.77
N LYS A 599 20.03 3.86 20.63
CA LYS A 599 20.67 5.01 21.30
C LYS A 599 20.95 4.79 22.78
N GLY A 600 20.27 3.85 23.40
CA GLY A 600 20.32 3.59 24.84
C GLY A 600 19.22 4.31 25.62
N TRP A 601 19.39 4.41 26.94
CA TRP A 601 18.45 5.07 27.83
C TRP A 601 19.19 5.92 28.88
N THR A 602 18.80 7.18 29.03
CA THR A 602 19.39 8.12 29.99
C THR A 602 18.40 8.46 31.09
N LEU A 603 18.87 8.43 32.34
CA LEU A 603 18.09 8.78 33.51
C LEU A 603 17.69 10.27 33.51
N ASP A 604 16.40 10.54 33.61
CA ASP A 604 15.87 11.90 33.77
C ASP A 604 16.05 12.38 35.22
N LEU A 605 17.08 13.18 35.44
CA LEU A 605 17.41 13.77 36.75
C LEU A 605 16.40 14.85 37.19
N THR A 606 15.45 15.26 36.35
CA THR A 606 14.38 16.21 36.72
C THR A 606 13.14 15.50 37.28
N ASP A 607 13.05 14.17 37.16
CA ASP A 607 11.92 13.40 37.67
C ASP A 607 11.84 13.48 39.21
N PRO A 608 10.69 13.87 39.80
CA PRO A 608 10.50 13.95 41.25
C PRO A 608 10.78 12.63 42.00
N LYS A 609 10.52 11.47 41.38
CA LYS A 609 10.83 10.16 41.98
C LYS A 609 12.34 9.92 42.01
N VAL A 610 13.03 10.29 40.93
CA VAL A 610 14.49 10.16 40.82
C VAL A 610 15.18 11.07 41.82
N THR A 611 14.83 12.35 41.83
CA THR A 611 15.39 13.33 42.78
C THR A 611 15.16 12.93 44.23
N ALA A 612 13.96 12.48 44.60
CA ALA A 612 13.67 11.99 45.95
C ALA A 612 14.49 10.73 46.33
N ALA A 613 14.72 9.83 45.38
CA ALA A 613 15.52 8.63 45.61
C ALA A 613 17.01 8.96 45.78
N ILE A 614 17.55 9.86 44.94
CA ILE A 614 18.93 10.35 45.05
C ILE A 614 19.15 11.07 46.38
N ASP A 615 18.26 11.98 46.79
CA ASP A 615 18.35 12.68 48.07
C ASP A 615 18.35 11.71 49.27
N LYS A 616 17.49 10.68 49.22
CA LYS A 616 17.43 9.64 50.26
C LYS A 616 18.73 8.84 50.35
N ALA A 617 19.27 8.38 49.21
CA ALA A 617 20.54 7.65 49.16
C ALA A 617 21.72 8.53 49.60
N THR A 618 21.72 9.81 49.20
CA THR A 618 22.74 10.81 49.56
C THR A 618 22.78 11.06 51.07
N LYS A 619 21.63 11.26 51.70
CA LYS A 619 21.55 11.45 53.16
C LYS A 619 22.08 10.26 53.93
N GLN A 620 21.76 9.04 53.49
CA GLN A 620 22.28 7.83 54.13
C GLN A 620 23.79 7.69 53.91
N ALA A 621 24.29 7.87 52.68
CA ALA A 621 25.72 7.80 52.39
C ALA A 621 26.53 8.82 53.21
N LYS A 622 25.98 10.03 53.41
CA LYS A 622 26.57 11.06 54.28
C LYS A 622 26.59 10.62 55.76
N PHE A 623 25.49 10.05 56.25
CA PHE A 623 25.38 9.55 57.61
C PHE A 623 26.39 8.43 57.88
N ASP A 624 26.49 7.45 56.97
CA ASP A 624 27.42 6.31 57.10
C ASP A 624 28.89 6.75 57.03
N ALA A 625 29.18 7.82 56.26
CA ALA A 625 30.51 8.40 56.17
C ALA A 625 30.91 9.26 57.39
N GLU A 626 30.00 9.49 58.34
CA GLU A 626 30.20 10.43 59.45
C GLU A 626 30.64 11.83 58.98
N ASP A 627 30.20 12.27 57.80
CA ASP A 627 30.62 13.55 57.20
C ASP A 627 29.88 14.74 57.83
N ASP A 628 30.63 15.70 58.36
CA ASP A 628 30.12 16.91 59.01
C ASP A 628 29.95 18.10 58.04
N ASP A 629 30.23 17.91 56.75
CA ASP A 629 30.03 18.92 55.70
C ASP A 629 28.60 19.50 55.74
N THR A 630 28.50 20.81 55.54
CA THR A 630 27.22 21.56 55.62
C THR A 630 26.47 21.63 54.28
N LYS A 631 27.06 21.13 53.18
CA LYS A 631 26.38 21.03 51.88
C LYS A 631 25.09 20.23 51.97
N THR A 632 24.10 20.64 51.18
CA THR A 632 22.77 19.99 51.09
C THR A 632 22.25 20.05 49.65
N GLY A 633 21.23 19.26 49.33
CA GLY A 633 20.63 19.20 48.00
C GLY A 633 21.64 18.80 46.92
N ILE A 634 21.50 19.36 45.72
CA ILE A 634 22.29 19.00 44.53
C ILE A 634 23.81 19.12 44.75
N ASP A 635 24.27 20.06 45.59
CA ASP A 635 25.71 20.23 45.88
C ASP A 635 26.28 19.06 46.70
N LEU A 636 25.48 18.50 47.61
CA LEU A 636 25.86 17.29 48.35
C LEU A 636 25.71 16.05 47.47
N GLU A 637 24.66 15.97 46.66
CA GLU A 637 24.45 14.86 45.72
C GLU A 637 25.62 14.77 44.73
N ARG A 638 26.03 15.89 44.14
CA ARG A 638 27.21 16.01 43.27
C ARG A 638 28.54 15.78 44.00
N LYS A 639 28.59 15.87 45.33
CA LYS A 639 29.77 15.46 46.12
C LYS A 639 29.85 13.93 46.24
N ILE A 640 28.71 13.24 46.29
CA ILE A 640 28.66 11.79 46.56
C ILE A 640 28.54 10.98 45.27
N TRP A 641 27.76 11.43 44.29
CA TRP A 641 27.39 10.65 43.11
C TRP A 641 27.93 11.27 41.82
N LYS A 642 28.22 10.42 40.85
CA LYS A 642 28.52 10.81 39.48
C LYS A 642 27.21 11.04 38.73
N ILE A 643 26.68 12.25 38.84
CA ILE A 643 25.44 12.67 38.21
C ILE A 643 25.58 14.04 37.57
N ASP A 644 24.81 14.26 36.50
CA ASP A 644 24.67 15.53 35.79
C ASP A 644 25.99 16.07 35.19
N GLN A 645 25.91 17.24 34.57
CA GLN A 645 27.05 18.01 34.07
C GLN A 645 27.15 19.32 34.85
N TYR A 646 28.32 19.62 35.40
CA TYR A 646 28.53 20.85 36.17
C TYR A 646 30.00 21.25 36.22
N THR A 647 30.26 22.50 36.62
CA THR A 647 31.61 23.00 36.88
C THR A 647 31.78 23.28 38.37
N GLU A 648 32.84 22.73 38.97
CA GLU A 648 33.23 22.98 40.36
C GLU A 648 34.70 23.45 40.36
N ASP A 649 34.97 24.61 40.96
CA ASP A 649 36.31 25.22 41.06
C ASP A 649 37.10 25.34 39.75
N GLY A 650 36.39 25.58 38.63
CA GLY A 650 37.00 25.70 37.30
C GLY A 650 37.28 24.36 36.61
N HIS A 651 36.93 23.23 37.23
CA HIS A 651 36.95 21.91 36.62
C HIS A 651 35.55 21.51 36.15
N GLY A 652 35.43 21.16 34.86
CA GLY A 652 34.20 20.63 34.28
C GLY A 652 34.06 19.13 34.56
N TYR A 653 32.91 18.72 35.08
CA TYR A 653 32.51 17.34 35.29
C TYR A 653 31.36 17.00 34.34
N ASP A 654 31.51 15.89 33.62
CA ASP A 654 30.48 15.33 32.75
C ASP A 654 30.26 13.86 33.15
N PHE A 655 29.13 13.59 33.80
CA PHE A 655 28.74 12.25 34.25
C PHE A 655 27.50 11.73 33.51
N THR A 656 27.22 12.25 32.31
CA THR A 656 26.06 11.85 31.52
C THR A 656 26.11 10.36 31.16
N GLN A 657 27.31 9.82 30.89
CA GLN A 657 27.49 8.40 30.59
C GLN A 657 27.16 7.52 31.80
N GLU A 658 27.55 7.92 33.02
CA GLU A 658 27.21 7.20 34.26
C GLU A 658 25.73 7.24 34.62
N CYS A 659 24.96 8.12 33.98
CA CYS A 659 23.50 8.18 34.08
C CYS A 659 22.79 7.47 32.90
N THR A 660 23.52 6.71 32.06
CA THR A 660 22.99 6.12 30.83
C THR A 660 23.23 4.60 30.79
N ILE A 661 22.20 3.85 30.39
CA ILE A 661 22.34 2.45 29.97
C ILE A 661 22.61 2.46 28.46
N SER A 662 23.69 1.81 28.04
CA SER A 662 24.09 1.81 26.64
C SER A 662 23.11 1.02 25.76
N ALA A 663 23.10 1.32 24.46
CA ALA A 663 22.35 0.55 23.46
C ALA A 663 22.71 -0.95 23.49
N ALA A 664 24.00 -1.27 23.63
CA ALA A 664 24.48 -2.65 23.71
C ALA A 664 23.97 -3.38 24.97
N ASP A 665 23.96 -2.68 26.11
CA ASP A 665 23.46 -3.22 27.37
C ASP A 665 21.95 -3.49 27.29
N LEU A 666 21.18 -2.60 26.69
CA LEU A 666 19.74 -2.80 26.51
C LEU A 666 19.43 -3.98 25.59
N LYS A 667 20.15 -4.12 24.48
CA LYS A 667 20.02 -5.24 23.53
C LYS A 667 20.39 -6.60 24.13
N THR A 668 21.41 -6.64 24.97
CA THR A 668 21.80 -7.87 25.70
C THR A 668 20.90 -8.16 26.91
N GLY A 669 20.09 -7.19 27.27
CA GLY A 669 19.03 -7.34 28.22
C GLY A 669 19.33 -6.87 29.64
N THR A 670 20.19 -5.89 29.76
CA THR A 670 20.45 -5.17 30.99
C THR A 670 19.45 -4.02 31.15
N ARG A 671 18.67 -4.05 32.23
CA ARG A 671 17.64 -3.04 32.57
C ARG A 671 17.91 -2.39 33.92
N THR A 672 19.17 -2.43 34.35
CA THR A 672 19.61 -1.90 35.64
C THR A 672 20.69 -0.85 35.43
N LEU A 673 20.45 0.37 35.93
CA LEU A 673 21.44 1.44 35.98
C LEU A 673 22.01 1.54 37.40
N THR A 674 23.34 1.46 37.53
CA THR A 674 24.05 1.75 38.78
C THR A 674 24.65 3.14 38.73
N ILE A 675 24.09 4.09 39.49
CA ILE A 675 24.69 5.41 39.69
C ILE A 675 25.98 5.23 40.49
N GLN A 676 27.10 5.59 39.87
CA GLN A 676 28.43 5.45 40.45
C GLN A 676 28.68 6.49 41.53
N ARG A 677 29.46 6.11 42.54
CA ARG A 677 29.88 7.00 43.61
C ARG A 677 31.14 7.77 43.20
N ARG A 678 31.26 9.04 43.61
CA ARG A 678 32.47 9.83 43.42
C ARG A 678 33.61 9.25 44.24
N ARG A 679 34.81 9.39 43.68
CA ARG A 679 36.04 8.82 44.22
C ARG A 679 37.03 9.93 44.50
N TYR A 680 37.71 9.82 45.65
CA TYR A 680 38.59 10.84 46.22
C TYR A 680 39.94 10.24 46.60
N LEU A 681 41.00 11.05 46.63
CA LEU A 681 42.36 10.58 46.87
C LEU A 681 42.64 10.41 48.37
N LEU A 682 42.88 9.19 48.84
CA LEU A 682 43.57 8.98 50.11
C LEU A 682 45.07 9.13 49.89
N SER A 683 45.72 10.01 50.66
CA SER A 683 47.15 10.25 50.59
C SER A 683 47.79 10.09 51.97
N VAL A 684 48.25 8.89 52.31
CA VAL A 684 48.96 8.61 53.57
C VAL A 684 50.47 8.61 53.32
N ILE A 685 51.20 9.53 53.94
CA ILE A 685 52.64 9.74 53.67
C ILE A 685 53.40 9.93 54.98
N SER A 686 54.53 9.22 55.13
CA SER A 686 55.45 9.43 56.26
C SER A 686 56.21 10.75 56.11
N THR A 687 56.33 11.48 57.22
CA THR A 687 56.88 12.84 57.23
C THR A 687 57.87 12.98 58.38
N ASN A 688 59.04 13.54 58.09
CA ASN A 688 60.07 13.85 59.07
C ASN A 688 59.82 15.22 59.70
N ILE A 689 59.69 15.23 61.02
CA ILE A 689 59.60 16.43 61.84
C ILE A 689 60.92 16.61 62.61
N ALA A 690 61.54 17.78 62.50
CA ALA A 690 62.68 18.15 63.34
C ALA A 690 62.20 18.90 64.59
N GLY A 691 62.69 18.46 65.75
CA GLY A 691 62.20 18.98 67.03
C GLY A 691 60.69 18.78 67.14
N THR A 692 59.98 19.76 67.70
CA THR A 692 58.51 19.74 67.81
C THR A 692 57.79 20.56 66.74
N ASP A 693 58.53 21.18 65.80
CA ASP A 693 58.02 22.41 65.17
C ASP A 693 58.06 22.43 63.63
N ASP A 694 59.01 21.76 62.94
CA ASP A 694 59.25 21.94 61.49
C ASP A 694 59.24 20.64 60.67
N VAL A 695 58.60 20.67 59.48
CA VAL A 695 58.66 19.60 58.48
C VAL A 695 59.97 19.65 57.71
N VAL A 696 60.82 18.64 57.87
CA VAL A 696 62.14 18.57 57.18
C VAL A 696 62.06 17.78 55.88
N GLY A 697 61.14 16.83 55.77
CA GLY A 697 61.00 16.03 54.56
C GLY A 697 59.71 15.21 54.54
N ILE A 698 59.23 14.92 53.34
CA ILE A 698 58.05 14.08 53.06
C ILE A 698 58.46 12.93 52.16
N ALA A 699 57.94 11.72 52.41
CA ALA A 699 58.30 10.53 51.64
C ALA A 699 57.56 10.51 50.30
N THR A 700 58.15 11.13 49.27
CA THR A 700 57.47 11.33 47.97
C THR A 700 57.69 10.19 46.95
N LYS A 701 58.38 9.11 47.32
CA LYS A 701 58.71 8.01 46.40
C LYS A 701 57.96 6.75 46.78
N ALA A 702 57.17 6.20 45.85
CA ALA A 702 56.47 4.96 46.09
C ALA A 702 57.48 3.79 46.18
N GLY A 703 57.27 2.86 47.11
CA GLY A 703 58.15 1.69 47.27
C GLY A 703 59.46 1.91 48.04
N LYS A 704 59.89 3.15 48.29
CA LYS A 704 61.03 3.43 49.19
C LYS A 704 60.55 3.65 50.62
N LEU A 705 61.21 2.98 51.57
CA LEU A 705 60.97 3.22 52.99
C LEU A 705 61.76 4.46 53.43
N GLU A 706 61.07 5.50 53.89
CA GLU A 706 61.64 6.77 54.34
C GLU A 706 60.98 7.18 55.66
N PHE A 707 61.78 7.61 56.64
CA PHE A 707 61.38 8.05 57.99
C PHE A 707 60.71 6.99 58.88
N GLY A 708 59.64 6.36 58.41
CA GLY A 708 58.94 5.32 59.13
C GLY A 708 57.90 4.62 58.28
N THR A 709 57.38 3.50 58.77
CA THR A 709 56.37 2.68 58.13
C THR A 709 55.05 2.76 58.89
N PHE A 710 53.96 2.45 58.19
CA PHE A 710 52.62 2.32 58.75
C PHE A 710 51.85 1.26 57.95
N ASP A 711 50.76 0.80 58.54
CA ASP A 711 49.79 -0.06 57.88
C ASP A 711 48.55 0.77 57.52
N VAL A 712 48.00 0.58 56.31
CA VAL A 712 46.72 1.17 55.90
C VAL A 712 45.72 0.06 55.59
N THR A 713 44.67 -0.02 56.41
CA THR A 713 43.56 -0.95 56.24
C THR A 713 42.37 -0.22 55.63
N ILE A 714 41.86 -0.70 54.49
CA ILE A 714 40.71 -0.12 53.78
C ILE A 714 39.52 -1.07 53.89
N ASN A 715 38.33 -0.53 54.17
CA ASN A 715 37.06 -1.25 54.30
C ASN A 715 37.17 -2.51 55.19
N ASP A 716 37.77 -2.34 56.37
CA ASP A 716 38.01 -3.39 57.38
C ASP A 716 38.83 -4.59 56.87
N GLY A 717 39.75 -4.36 55.91
CA GLY A 717 40.69 -5.38 55.43
C GLY A 717 40.11 -6.30 54.36
N LYS A 718 38.95 -5.94 53.80
CA LYS A 718 38.28 -6.70 52.72
C LYS A 718 38.80 -6.37 51.32
N THR A 719 39.99 -5.79 51.22
CA THR A 719 40.64 -5.42 49.95
C THR A 719 42.09 -5.87 49.97
N ASP A 720 42.62 -6.28 48.81
CA ASP A 720 44.04 -6.68 48.67
C ASP A 720 44.99 -5.47 48.63
N LEU A 721 44.47 -4.27 48.89
CA LEU A 721 45.22 -3.02 48.88
C LEU A 721 46.03 -2.75 50.14
N GLY A 722 45.85 -3.59 51.18
CA GLY A 722 46.46 -3.42 52.49
C GLY A 722 47.91 -2.96 52.39
N VAL A 723 48.16 -1.69 52.66
CA VAL A 723 49.49 -1.12 52.54
C VAL A 723 50.21 -1.41 53.84
N THR A 724 50.79 -2.61 53.96
CA THR A 724 51.49 -3.06 55.17
C THR A 724 52.95 -2.65 55.15
N GLN A 725 53.42 -2.04 56.24
CA GLN A 725 54.79 -1.63 56.48
C GLN A 725 55.38 -0.77 55.34
N LYS A 726 54.62 0.20 54.82
CA LYS A 726 55.13 1.17 53.84
C LYS A 726 55.18 2.58 54.42
N SER A 727 55.98 3.41 53.77
CA SER A 727 56.15 4.84 54.09
C SER A 727 55.24 5.75 53.25
N HIS A 728 54.49 5.18 52.30
CA HIS A 728 53.71 5.88 51.28
C HIS A 728 52.52 5.02 50.82
N CYS A 729 51.31 5.58 50.84
CA CYS A 729 50.08 4.99 50.32
C CYS A 729 49.27 6.09 49.62
N GLN A 730 48.99 5.93 48.32
CA GLN A 730 48.07 6.79 47.58
C GLN A 730 47.09 5.95 46.78
N VAL A 731 45.81 6.03 47.14
CA VAL A 731 44.74 5.22 46.54
C VAL A 731 43.49 6.07 46.36
N GLY A 732 42.74 5.82 45.28
CA GLY A 732 41.43 6.46 45.10
C GLY A 732 40.37 5.64 45.81
N LEU A 733 39.58 6.25 46.70
CA LEU A 733 38.52 5.57 47.44
C LEU A 733 37.16 6.23 47.20
N ASN A 734 36.10 5.44 47.10
CA ASN A 734 34.75 5.97 46.99
C ASN A 734 34.41 6.81 48.24
N TYR A 735 33.52 7.80 48.07
CA TYR A 735 33.00 8.56 49.20
C TYR A 735 32.41 7.62 50.27
N GLY A 736 32.73 7.88 51.54
CA GLY A 736 32.36 7.08 52.69
C GLY A 736 33.21 5.83 52.94
N ALA A 737 34.18 5.52 52.07
CA ALA A 737 35.06 4.37 52.28
C ALA A 737 35.83 4.51 53.59
N LYS A 738 35.81 3.47 54.43
CA LYS A 738 36.50 3.48 55.71
C LYS A 738 37.98 3.17 55.52
N TYR A 739 38.86 3.93 56.17
CA TYR A 739 40.28 3.64 56.22
C TYR A 739 40.83 3.79 57.64
N THR A 740 41.80 2.95 57.97
CA THR A 740 42.53 2.98 59.24
C THR A 740 44.03 3.01 58.96
N VAL A 741 44.74 3.95 59.58
CA VAL A 741 46.20 4.03 59.59
C VAL A 741 46.69 3.64 60.97
N ASP A 742 47.50 2.60 61.08
CA ASP A 742 48.04 2.12 62.34
C ASP A 742 49.46 1.52 62.16
N MET A 743 49.95 0.80 63.17
CA MET A 743 51.27 0.14 63.17
C MET A 743 52.44 1.08 62.80
N MET A 744 52.32 2.35 63.22
CA MET A 744 53.28 3.42 62.92
C MET A 744 54.63 3.14 63.59
N THR A 745 55.66 2.84 62.78
CA THR A 745 56.97 2.37 63.26
C THR A 745 58.09 3.17 62.60
N GLY A 746 58.95 3.80 63.40
CA GLY A 746 60.08 4.56 62.87
C GLY A 746 61.22 3.67 62.34
N ILE A 747 61.95 4.14 61.32
CA ILE A 747 63.11 3.46 60.74
C ILE A 747 64.41 4.02 61.36
N ASP A 748 65.35 3.15 61.72
CA ASP A 748 66.64 3.51 62.32
C ASP A 748 66.53 4.42 63.57
N LEU A 749 66.93 5.70 63.44
CA LEU A 749 66.93 6.70 64.51
C LEU A 749 65.63 7.52 64.57
N TYR A 750 64.69 7.25 63.67
CA TYR A 750 63.36 7.86 63.70
C TYR A 750 62.45 7.13 64.68
N GLN A 751 61.64 7.88 65.41
CA GLN A 751 60.56 7.35 66.24
C GLN A 751 59.23 7.93 65.78
N ALA A 752 58.18 7.11 65.77
CA ALA A 752 56.82 7.56 65.48
C ALA A 752 56.39 8.57 66.56
N MET A 753 55.88 9.71 66.13
CA MET A 753 55.07 10.54 67.00
C MET A 753 53.71 9.83 67.14
N ASP A 754 53.16 9.75 68.35
CA ASP A 754 51.77 9.28 68.56
C ASP A 754 50.79 10.35 68.01
N ALA A 755 50.92 10.72 66.74
CA ALA A 755 50.18 11.78 66.08
C ALA A 755 50.11 11.60 64.55
N VAL A 756 48.98 12.04 63.97
CA VAL A 756 48.82 12.21 62.51
C VAL A 756 48.39 13.64 62.19
N ILE A 757 48.81 14.13 61.03
CA ILE A 757 48.42 15.46 60.53
C ILE A 757 47.51 15.26 59.32
N LEU A 758 46.32 15.86 59.35
CA LEU A 758 45.24 15.72 58.38
C LEU A 758 45.25 16.86 57.34
N LYS A 759 46.44 17.36 57.03
CA LYS A 759 46.69 18.42 56.05
C LYS A 759 47.77 18.01 55.08
N SER A 760 47.69 18.49 53.83
CA SER A 760 48.82 18.36 52.90
C SER A 760 49.98 19.22 53.39
N LEU A 761 51.21 18.71 53.26
CA LEU A 761 52.43 19.35 53.76
C LEU A 761 53.52 19.32 52.69
N LYS A 762 54.44 20.28 52.75
CA LYS A 762 55.71 20.32 52.02
C LYS A 762 56.88 20.53 52.99
N ALA A 763 58.09 20.20 52.53
CA ALA A 763 59.30 20.50 53.30
C ALA A 763 59.40 22.02 53.58
N GLY A 764 59.68 22.37 54.84
CA GLY A 764 59.74 23.75 55.33
C GLY A 764 58.45 24.29 55.95
N ASP A 765 57.36 23.51 55.99
CA ASP A 765 56.14 23.92 56.69
C ASP A 765 56.30 23.82 58.23
N GLU A 766 55.75 24.80 58.95
CA GLU A 766 55.72 24.84 60.42
C GLU A 766 54.46 24.15 60.96
N ILE A 767 54.60 23.13 61.81
CA ILE A 767 53.47 22.39 62.40
C ILE A 767 52.98 22.98 63.73
N THR A 768 53.71 23.92 64.32
CA THR A 768 53.35 24.56 65.61
C THR A 768 51.97 25.22 65.62
N LYS A 769 51.53 25.69 64.45
CA LYS A 769 50.22 26.33 64.26
C LYS A 769 49.06 25.34 64.20
N LEU A 770 49.35 24.04 64.14
CA LEU A 770 48.36 22.96 64.06
C LEU A 770 48.07 22.33 65.43
N PHE A 771 48.83 22.65 66.48
CA PHE A 771 48.55 22.13 67.82
C PHE A 771 47.21 22.69 68.35
N GLY A 772 46.26 21.79 68.61
CA GLY A 772 44.90 22.15 69.03
C GLY A 772 43.94 22.46 67.88
N ASP A 773 44.41 22.42 66.62
CA ASP A 773 43.58 22.40 65.41
C ASP A 773 43.10 20.95 65.19
N ASP A 774 41.88 20.78 64.67
CA ASP A 774 41.38 19.48 64.25
C ASP A 774 42.22 18.84 63.13
N ALA A 775 43.04 19.64 62.45
CA ALA A 775 44.02 19.20 61.47
C ALA A 775 45.19 18.38 62.05
N MET A 776 45.39 18.30 63.37
CA MET A 776 46.40 17.41 63.97
C MET A 776 45.77 16.60 65.11
N LYS A 777 45.84 15.27 65.01
CA LYS A 777 45.35 14.36 66.05
C LYS A 777 46.53 13.79 66.81
N THR A 778 46.66 14.12 68.09
CA THR A 778 47.77 13.72 68.97
C THR A 778 47.33 12.71 70.04
N GLY A 779 48.27 11.92 70.57
CA GLY A 779 48.01 10.90 71.58
C GLY A 779 47.36 9.63 71.01
N ILE A 780 47.50 9.40 69.70
CA ILE A 780 46.88 8.27 68.99
C ILE A 780 47.93 7.36 68.37
N LYS A 781 47.67 6.04 68.39
CA LYS A 781 48.50 5.01 67.76
C LYS A 781 47.85 4.39 66.52
N SER A 782 46.59 4.73 66.31
CA SER A 782 45.76 4.33 65.19
C SER A 782 44.80 5.48 64.89
N TYR A 783 44.59 5.75 63.61
CA TYR A 783 43.68 6.77 63.12
C TYR A 783 42.71 6.14 62.14
N THR A 784 41.41 6.15 62.46
CA THR A 784 40.35 5.68 61.58
C THR A 784 39.48 6.85 61.13
N SER A 785 39.15 6.91 59.85
CA SER A 785 38.18 7.85 59.31
C SER A 785 37.52 7.30 58.05
N HIS A 786 36.59 8.07 57.48
CA HIS A 786 35.93 7.79 56.22
C HIS A 786 36.36 8.81 55.17
N MET A 787 36.46 8.36 53.92
CA MET A 787 36.82 9.20 52.78
C MET A 787 35.70 10.19 52.47
N THR A 788 35.91 11.49 52.68
CA THR A 788 34.90 12.51 52.34
C THR A 788 35.41 13.62 51.43
N GLY A 789 36.69 13.59 51.04
CA GLY A 789 37.27 14.61 50.17
C GLY A 789 37.46 15.93 50.90
N LYS A 790 38.04 15.88 52.09
CA LYS A 790 38.09 17.00 53.06
C LYS A 790 38.96 18.18 52.59
N GLU A 791 39.97 17.91 51.78
CA GLU A 791 40.93 18.91 51.33
C GLU A 791 41.09 18.90 49.80
N LYS A 792 41.35 20.07 49.24
CA LYS A 792 41.61 20.30 47.80
C LYS A 792 43.08 20.67 47.60
N GLY A 793 43.60 20.50 46.39
CA GLY A 793 45.00 20.82 46.09
C GLY A 793 45.98 19.80 46.66
N ILE A 794 45.53 18.55 46.86
CA ILE A 794 46.38 17.45 47.32
C ILE A 794 47.22 16.95 46.15
N HIS A 795 48.50 16.79 46.41
CA HIS A 795 49.46 16.31 45.42
C HIS A 795 49.46 14.78 45.31
N TYR A 796 49.61 14.30 44.08
CA TYR A 796 49.80 12.88 43.78
C TYR A 796 51.27 12.64 43.43
N TYR A 797 51.97 11.87 44.25
CA TYR A 797 53.40 11.61 44.15
C TYR A 797 53.67 10.27 43.44
N LYS A 798 54.56 10.32 42.45
CA LYS A 798 55.15 9.17 41.75
C LYS A 798 56.62 9.05 42.11
N ASP A 799 57.28 7.99 41.67
CA ASP A 799 58.74 7.79 41.89
C ASP A 799 59.61 8.90 41.30
N THR A 800 59.08 9.63 40.32
CA THR A 800 59.68 10.80 39.67
C THR A 800 59.37 12.14 40.34
N GLY A 801 58.58 12.15 41.42
CA GLY A 801 58.08 13.35 42.11
C GLY A 801 56.58 13.59 41.95
N ALA A 802 56.10 14.76 42.37
CA ALA A 802 54.70 15.16 42.21
C ALA A 802 54.30 15.20 40.72
N LEU A 803 53.08 14.77 40.42
CA LEU A 803 52.54 14.82 39.07
C LEU A 803 52.33 16.29 38.65
N LYS A 804 52.74 16.65 37.43
CA LYS A 804 52.60 18.04 36.95
C LYS A 804 51.10 18.40 36.84
N ASP A 805 50.74 19.59 37.33
CA ASP A 805 49.36 20.11 37.39
C ASP A 805 48.43 19.34 38.34
N ASP A 806 48.98 18.72 39.40
CA ASP A 806 48.20 18.00 40.40
C ASP A 806 47.47 18.91 41.40
N GLY A 807 46.18 18.62 41.58
CA GLY A 807 45.26 19.39 42.42
C GLY A 807 44.08 18.53 42.86
N TYR A 808 44.37 17.34 43.40
CA TYR A 808 43.34 16.37 43.76
C TYR A 808 42.54 16.82 44.97
N THR A 809 41.28 16.38 45.01
CA THR A 809 40.43 16.46 46.20
C THR A 809 40.46 15.11 46.92
N GLY A 810 40.60 15.14 48.23
CA GLY A 810 40.81 13.92 48.99
C GLY A 810 41.08 14.15 50.47
N ASP A 811 41.66 13.13 51.09
CA ASP A 811 42.03 13.13 52.50
C ASP A 811 43.57 12.94 52.60
N PRO A 812 44.33 13.98 52.97
CA PRO A 812 45.76 13.87 53.21
C PRO A 812 46.02 13.48 54.67
N VAL A 813 46.74 12.39 54.87
CA VAL A 813 47.19 11.92 56.18
C VAL A 813 48.73 11.91 56.18
N ARG A 814 49.34 12.57 57.16
CA ARG A 814 50.80 12.58 57.32
C ARG A 814 51.15 11.91 58.64
N VAL A 815 51.88 10.81 58.56
CA VAL A 815 52.36 10.08 59.74
C VAL A 815 53.69 10.68 60.15
N ALA A 816 53.72 11.33 61.31
CA ALA A 816 54.85 12.14 61.74
C ALA A 816 55.91 11.29 62.46
N PHE A 817 57.17 11.45 62.07
CA PHE A 817 58.32 10.77 62.66
C PHE A 817 59.39 11.78 63.07
N MET A 818 60.00 11.59 64.23
CA MET A 818 61.03 12.48 64.76
C MET A 818 62.38 11.77 64.86
N PHE A 819 63.45 12.44 64.40
CA PHE A 819 64.81 11.91 64.42
C PHE A 819 65.51 12.15 65.77
N TYR A 820 66.02 11.10 66.41
CA TYR A 820 66.80 11.21 67.66
C TYR A 820 68.29 10.95 67.43
N THR A 821 69.13 11.96 67.69
CA THR A 821 70.58 11.74 67.81
C THR A 821 70.91 11.15 69.18
N SER A 822 71.30 9.88 69.25
CA SER A 822 71.80 9.24 70.48
C SER A 822 73.10 9.91 70.97
N THR A 823 73.09 10.50 72.16
CA THR A 823 74.30 10.98 72.85
C THR A 823 74.95 9.86 73.68
N THR A 824 76.22 9.58 73.35
CA THR A 824 77.33 9.02 74.16
C THR A 824 77.27 7.58 74.72
N LYS A 825 78.25 6.75 74.31
CA LYS A 825 78.90 5.75 75.19
C LYS A 825 80.36 5.47 74.76
N PRO A 826 81.37 5.54 75.67
CA PRO A 826 82.78 5.26 75.38
C PRO A 826 83.17 3.79 75.62
N GLY A 827 84.16 3.27 74.86
CA GLY A 827 84.46 1.84 74.71
C GLY A 827 85.65 1.26 75.51
N SER A 828 86.07 0.02 75.16
CA SER A 828 87.41 -0.60 75.36
C SER A 828 87.43 -2.07 74.83
N THR A 829 88.18 -2.43 73.77
CA THR A 829 89.47 -3.22 73.63
C THR A 829 89.52 -4.60 74.37
N THR A 830 89.98 -5.77 73.85
CA THR A 830 91.05 -6.20 72.89
C THR A 830 90.92 -7.75 72.57
N PRO A 831 91.70 -8.40 71.65
CA PRO A 831 91.29 -9.55 70.80
C PRO A 831 91.93 -10.98 70.98
N MET A 832 91.24 -12.00 70.39
CA MET A 832 91.61 -13.34 69.80
C MET A 832 92.14 -14.52 70.68
N PRO A 833 92.00 -15.84 70.31
CA PRO A 833 91.79 -16.45 68.96
C PRO A 833 90.84 -17.70 68.80
N GLY A 834 90.26 -17.88 67.59
CA GLY A 834 89.93 -19.15 66.87
C GLY A 834 88.86 -20.14 67.43
N PRO A 835 88.14 -20.94 66.60
CA PRO A 835 88.59 -21.48 65.31
C PRO A 835 87.64 -21.26 64.11
N SER A 836 88.28 -21.23 62.94
CA SER A 836 87.83 -21.66 61.60
C SER A 836 86.55 -22.50 61.54
N LEU A 837 85.51 -21.94 60.93
CA LEU A 837 84.70 -22.66 59.94
C LEU A 837 84.66 -21.81 58.66
N THR A 838 85.28 -22.37 57.63
CA THR A 838 85.17 -22.00 56.21
C THR A 838 83.82 -21.39 55.85
N PRO A 839 83.76 -20.30 55.04
CA PRO A 839 82.51 -19.94 54.39
C PRO A 839 82.13 -21.12 53.50
N ALA A 840 80.99 -21.76 53.78
CA ALA A 840 80.38 -22.64 52.81
C ALA A 840 80.12 -21.76 51.58
N LYS A 841 80.94 -21.92 50.55
CA LYS A 841 80.67 -21.29 49.27
C LYS A 841 79.27 -21.74 48.87
N LYS A 842 78.36 -20.79 48.64
CA LYS A 842 76.96 -21.10 48.33
C LYS A 842 76.87 -21.43 46.84
N ALA A 843 76.13 -22.50 46.52
CA ALA A 843 75.89 -22.94 45.15
C ALA A 843 75.07 -21.89 44.38
N LEU A 844 75.52 -21.51 43.18
CA LEU A 844 74.76 -20.66 42.26
C LEU A 844 73.54 -21.45 41.75
N THR A 845 72.36 -20.84 41.78
CA THR A 845 71.12 -21.47 41.30
C THR A 845 70.58 -20.71 40.09
N LEU A 846 70.52 -21.38 38.93
CA LEU A 846 69.91 -20.83 37.71
C LEU A 846 68.51 -21.43 37.52
N ARG A 847 67.51 -20.57 37.30
CA ARG A 847 66.12 -20.97 36.98
C ARG A 847 65.82 -20.63 35.53
N TYR A 848 65.58 -21.65 34.72
CA TYR A 848 65.31 -21.55 33.29
C TYR A 848 63.81 -21.58 33.04
N HIS A 849 63.25 -20.50 32.51
CA HIS A 849 61.83 -20.33 32.20
C HIS A 849 61.58 -20.55 30.70
N ALA A 850 60.52 -21.28 30.37
CA ALA A 850 60.14 -21.59 28.98
C ALA A 850 59.74 -20.34 28.18
N ASN A 851 59.22 -19.31 28.86
CA ASN A 851 58.91 -17.98 28.33
C ASN A 851 58.04 -17.99 27.06
N PHE A 852 56.96 -18.75 27.14
CA PHE A 852 55.77 -18.71 26.29
C PHE A 852 54.57 -19.17 27.14
N ASP A 853 53.35 -18.75 26.79
CA ASP A 853 52.15 -19.21 27.47
C ASP A 853 51.76 -20.61 26.94
N PRO A 854 51.67 -21.66 27.80
CA PRO A 854 51.24 -22.99 27.36
C PRO A 854 49.79 -23.05 26.89
N THR A 855 48.99 -22.02 27.15
CA THR A 855 47.56 -21.91 26.81
C THR A 855 47.26 -20.99 25.61
N GLU A 856 48.29 -20.51 24.90
CA GLU A 856 48.14 -19.78 23.64
C GLU A 856 47.68 -20.76 22.52
N GLU A 857 46.37 -20.98 22.39
CA GLU A 857 45.77 -21.75 21.29
C GLU A 857 46.12 -21.08 19.95
N LEU A 858 46.94 -21.76 19.15
CA LEU A 858 47.02 -21.52 17.72
C LEU A 858 45.65 -21.80 17.11
N ALA A 859 44.91 -20.75 16.75
CA ALA A 859 43.74 -20.86 15.88
C ALA A 859 44.18 -21.45 14.54
N LEU A 860 44.10 -22.78 14.45
CA LEU A 860 44.11 -23.55 13.21
C LEU A 860 42.67 -23.58 12.72
N ASP A 861 42.39 -22.73 11.74
CA ASP A 861 41.17 -22.76 10.94
C ASP A 861 41.22 -24.03 10.06
N LEU A 862 40.52 -25.08 10.48
CA LEU A 862 40.32 -26.31 9.70
C LEU A 862 38.90 -26.85 9.92
N ASP A 863 38.10 -26.75 8.86
CA ASP A 863 36.81 -27.39 8.63
C ASP A 863 36.91 -28.94 8.77
N PRO A 864 35.84 -29.67 9.13
CA PRO A 864 35.93 -31.05 9.59
C PRO A 864 35.93 -32.09 8.46
N ASP A 865 36.84 -33.07 8.59
CA ASP A 865 36.83 -34.52 8.25
C ASP A 865 36.05 -35.05 7.01
N PRO A 866 36.42 -36.18 6.35
CA PRO A 866 37.51 -37.12 6.65
C PRO A 866 38.34 -37.52 5.42
N LEU A 867 39.45 -38.23 5.66
CA LEU A 867 39.68 -39.60 5.15
C LEU A 867 41.14 -40.01 5.40
N LEU A 868 41.26 -41.01 6.26
CA LEU A 868 42.37 -41.95 6.34
C LEU A 868 42.79 -42.41 4.95
N GLU A 869 44.09 -42.50 4.68
CA GLU A 869 44.70 -43.66 4.02
C GLU A 869 46.21 -43.71 4.36
N ASP A 870 46.55 -44.71 5.16
CA ASP A 870 47.54 -45.73 4.81
C ASP A 870 49.04 -45.51 5.05
N MET A 871 49.55 -46.44 5.87
CA MET A 871 50.81 -47.18 5.68
C MET A 871 52.12 -46.44 6.04
N ASP A 872 53.07 -47.05 6.74
CA ASP A 872 53.10 -48.32 7.45
C ASP A 872 54.37 -48.35 8.31
N ASP A 873 54.27 -49.15 9.36
CA ASP A 873 55.32 -49.97 9.95
C ASP A 873 56.54 -49.34 10.67
N THR A 874 56.62 -49.48 12.01
CA THR A 874 56.84 -50.70 12.82
C THR A 874 58.34 -51.03 12.95
N PHE A 875 58.91 -50.74 14.13
CA PHE A 875 59.79 -51.69 14.84
C PHE A 875 59.77 -51.36 16.34
N GLY A 876 59.07 -52.21 17.11
CA GLY A 876 59.00 -52.14 18.56
C GLY A 876 60.09 -52.96 19.25
N PHE A 877 60.17 -52.82 20.58
CA PHE A 877 60.15 -53.92 21.56
C PHE A 877 59.93 -53.33 22.95
N ASP A 878 58.91 -53.86 23.63
CA ASP A 878 58.62 -53.67 25.05
C ASP A 878 58.94 -54.96 25.80
N PRO A 879 59.23 -54.93 27.12
CA PRO A 879 58.20 -55.42 28.03
C PRO A 879 58.11 -54.74 29.41
N ASP A 880 56.87 -54.50 29.81
CA ASP A 880 56.35 -54.11 31.14
C ASP A 880 56.48 -55.25 32.20
N PRO A 881 56.38 -55.01 33.55
CA PRO A 881 55.12 -54.59 34.18
C PRO A 881 55.21 -53.62 35.41
N LEU A 882 54.35 -52.57 35.40
CA LEU A 882 53.36 -52.07 36.40
C LEU A 882 53.64 -52.10 37.94
N PRO A 883 53.06 -51.17 38.77
CA PRO A 883 51.75 -50.51 38.57
C PRO A 883 51.64 -48.99 38.90
N GLU A 884 50.56 -48.38 38.39
CA GLU A 884 49.70 -47.29 38.96
C GLU A 884 50.41 -46.03 39.49
N ASP A 885 50.19 -44.80 39.00
CA ASP A 885 48.95 -44.15 38.58
C ASP A 885 49.18 -43.14 37.44
N VAL A 886 48.13 -42.97 36.64
CA VAL A 886 47.96 -41.95 35.60
C VAL A 886 47.49 -40.67 36.28
N ASP A 887 48.07 -39.52 35.93
CA ASP A 887 47.32 -38.25 35.88
C ASP A 887 48.02 -37.21 34.99
N ASP A 888 47.18 -36.49 34.27
CA ASP A 888 47.43 -35.55 33.18
C ASP A 888 48.10 -34.22 33.57
N ALA A 889 48.53 -33.51 32.52
CA ALA A 889 48.64 -32.05 32.39
C ALA A 889 49.97 -31.34 32.79
N LEU A 890 50.50 -30.60 31.81
CA LEU A 890 50.90 -29.19 31.93
C LEU A 890 51.36 -28.68 33.32
N GLU A 891 52.44 -29.23 33.88
CA GLU A 891 53.10 -28.59 35.03
C GLU A 891 54.63 -28.70 34.92
N GLU A 892 55.25 -27.64 34.42
CA GLU A 892 56.47 -26.99 34.95
C GLU A 892 57.09 -26.10 33.87
N ALA A 893 56.69 -24.82 33.84
CA ALA A 893 57.26 -23.80 32.95
C ALA A 893 58.67 -23.33 33.35
N VAL A 894 59.24 -23.88 34.43
CA VAL A 894 60.52 -23.46 35.02
C VAL A 894 61.35 -24.67 35.45
N LYS A 895 62.61 -24.76 35.00
CA LYS A 895 63.59 -25.79 35.40
C LYS A 895 64.74 -25.19 36.18
N THR A 896 65.07 -25.75 37.34
CA THR A 896 66.13 -25.22 38.22
C THR A 896 67.40 -26.07 38.14
N VAL A 897 68.57 -25.43 37.94
CA VAL A 897 69.89 -26.08 37.93
C VAL A 897 70.79 -25.41 38.96
N ARG A 898 71.46 -26.22 39.79
CA ARG A 898 72.38 -25.75 40.84
C ARG A 898 73.81 -26.14 40.49
N TYR A 899 74.72 -25.17 40.48
CA TYR A 899 76.15 -25.37 40.21
C TYR A 899 76.94 -25.37 41.51
N GLN A 900 77.90 -26.28 41.63
CA GLN A 900 78.73 -26.35 42.83
C GLN A 900 79.75 -25.19 42.83
N PRO A 901 80.21 -24.72 44.00
CA PRO A 901 80.99 -23.50 44.05
C PRO A 901 82.39 -23.65 43.44
N GLY A 902 82.73 -22.80 42.48
CA GLY A 902 83.97 -22.85 41.70
C GLY A 902 83.94 -23.75 40.46
N GLU A 903 82.76 -24.27 40.08
CA GLU A 903 82.51 -24.95 38.80
C GLU A 903 82.28 -23.92 37.69
N ASP A 904 82.85 -24.15 36.49
CA ASP A 904 82.64 -23.29 35.33
C ASP A 904 81.15 -23.32 34.92
N VAL A 905 80.46 -22.17 34.98
CA VAL A 905 79.03 -22.06 34.67
C VAL A 905 78.83 -22.03 33.16
N VAL A 906 78.63 -23.20 32.56
CA VAL A 906 78.26 -23.33 31.14
C VAL A 906 76.74 -23.48 31.02
N LEU A 907 76.11 -22.57 30.28
CA LEU A 907 74.66 -22.58 30.04
C LEU A 907 74.24 -23.82 29.26
N ARG A 908 73.12 -24.43 29.64
CA ARG A 908 72.57 -25.62 28.97
C ARG A 908 71.79 -25.24 27.72
N ASN A 909 71.80 -26.12 26.71
CA ASN A 909 70.88 -26.04 25.57
C ASN A 909 69.42 -26.07 26.04
N CYS A 910 68.50 -25.50 25.25
CA CYS A 910 67.11 -25.36 25.65
C CYS A 910 66.47 -26.70 26.04
N MET A 911 65.83 -26.72 27.21
CA MET A 911 65.19 -27.90 27.81
C MET A 911 63.67 -27.91 27.64
N PHE A 912 63.16 -26.98 26.82
CA PHE A 912 61.76 -26.78 26.47
C PHE A 912 61.63 -26.83 24.94
N LYS A 913 60.43 -27.10 24.42
CA LYS A 913 60.12 -27.11 22.99
C LYS A 913 58.93 -26.19 22.73
N ARG A 914 58.99 -25.36 21.69
CA ARG A 914 57.87 -24.54 21.20
C ARG A 914 57.67 -24.85 19.72
N GLY A 915 56.48 -25.32 19.33
CA GLY A 915 56.18 -25.69 17.95
C GLY A 915 56.32 -24.50 16.99
N GLY A 916 57.02 -24.69 15.87
CA GLY A 916 57.18 -23.65 14.83
C GLY A 916 58.18 -22.53 15.13
N TYR A 917 58.89 -22.56 16.26
CA TYR A 917 59.92 -21.58 16.63
C TYR A 917 61.26 -22.26 16.94
N VAL A 918 62.36 -21.56 16.65
CA VAL A 918 63.73 -21.99 16.94
C VAL A 918 64.25 -21.24 18.15
N PHE A 919 64.85 -21.96 19.11
CA PHE A 919 65.50 -21.37 20.27
C PHE A 919 66.76 -20.58 19.86
N VAL A 920 66.88 -19.34 20.34
CA VAL A 920 67.98 -18.42 19.98
C VAL A 920 69.00 -18.23 21.11
N GLY A 921 68.56 -18.32 22.36
CA GLY A 921 69.39 -18.11 23.54
C GLY A 921 68.56 -17.81 24.80
N TRP A 922 69.23 -17.54 25.91
CA TRP A 922 68.62 -17.25 27.21
C TRP A 922 68.76 -15.77 27.55
N ASN A 923 67.69 -15.12 28.02
CA ASN A 923 67.69 -13.72 28.41
C ASN A 923 67.42 -13.57 29.92
N THR A 924 67.94 -12.53 30.58
CA THR A 924 67.67 -12.28 32.00
C THR A 924 66.29 -11.67 32.28
N GLU A 925 65.59 -11.19 31.25
CA GLU A 925 64.22 -10.67 31.33
C GLU A 925 63.29 -11.42 30.36
N PRO A 926 62.01 -11.65 30.73
CA PRO A 926 61.06 -12.41 29.92
C PRO A 926 60.69 -11.75 28.59
N ASP A 927 60.66 -10.42 28.53
CA ASP A 927 60.33 -9.68 27.30
C ASP A 927 61.50 -9.64 26.28
N GLY A 928 62.67 -10.18 26.65
CA GLY A 928 63.84 -10.24 25.80
C GLY A 928 64.69 -8.96 25.75
N THR A 929 64.38 -7.96 26.58
CA THR A 929 65.11 -6.68 26.65
C THR A 929 66.36 -6.73 27.55
N GLY A 930 66.45 -7.74 28.41
CA GLY A 930 67.61 -8.01 29.25
C GLY A 930 68.81 -8.54 28.48
N ARG A 931 69.83 -9.02 29.21
CA ARG A 931 71.09 -9.44 28.60
C ARG A 931 70.96 -10.83 27.99
N LEU A 932 71.20 -10.94 26.68
CA LEU A 932 71.14 -12.20 25.94
C LEU A 932 72.44 -13.03 26.09
N TYR A 933 72.30 -14.27 26.54
CA TYR A 933 73.34 -15.28 26.59
C TYR A 933 73.07 -16.39 25.55
N ARG A 934 73.99 -16.55 24.59
CA ARG A 934 73.91 -17.62 23.58
C ARG A 934 74.59 -18.87 24.09
N VAL A 935 74.00 -20.04 23.86
CA VAL A 935 74.59 -21.32 24.28
C VAL A 935 75.70 -21.71 23.31
N ASN A 936 76.94 -21.34 23.65
CA ASN A 936 78.13 -21.55 22.81
C ASN A 936 79.23 -22.37 23.50
N GLY A 937 78.94 -22.95 24.68
CA GLY A 937 79.85 -23.80 25.43
C GLY A 937 80.97 -23.06 26.19
N VAL A 938 80.94 -21.72 26.23
CA VAL A 938 81.92 -20.90 26.97
C VAL A 938 81.39 -20.61 28.40
N PRO A 939 82.21 -20.75 29.46
CA PRO A 939 81.79 -20.43 30.83
C PRO A 939 81.43 -18.95 31.00
N VAL A 940 80.32 -18.67 31.69
CA VAL A 940 79.83 -17.33 32.01
C VAL A 940 80.32 -16.93 33.40
N THR A 941 81.02 -15.79 33.52
CA THR A 941 81.63 -15.32 34.78
C THR A 941 80.91 -14.12 35.41
N ASP A 942 79.73 -13.76 34.90
CA ASP A 942 79.04 -12.51 35.23
C ASP A 942 78.24 -12.56 36.55
N TRP A 943 78.21 -13.71 37.23
CA TRP A 943 77.42 -13.95 38.45
C TRP A 943 78.29 -14.45 39.60
N ALA A 944 77.96 -14.06 40.83
CA ALA A 944 78.75 -14.39 42.01
C ALA A 944 78.23 -15.64 42.72
N ASP A 945 79.11 -16.30 43.48
CA ASP A 945 78.77 -17.46 44.30
C ASP A 945 77.63 -17.12 45.29
N GLY A 946 76.46 -17.75 45.13
CA GLY A 946 75.29 -17.59 46.00
C GLY A 946 74.10 -16.85 45.39
N ASP A 947 74.21 -16.35 44.16
CA ASP A 947 73.10 -15.70 43.45
C ASP A 947 72.02 -16.73 43.01
N THR A 948 70.78 -16.24 42.87
CA THR A 948 69.73 -16.95 42.14
C THR A 948 69.35 -16.10 40.94
N VAL A 949 69.54 -16.62 39.73
CA VAL A 949 69.34 -15.89 38.48
C VAL A 949 68.27 -16.57 37.64
N ASP A 950 67.27 -15.80 37.23
CA ASP A 950 66.22 -16.23 36.30
C ASP A 950 66.65 -15.96 34.86
N LEU A 951 66.46 -16.97 34.02
CA LEU A 951 66.78 -16.94 32.60
C LEU A 951 65.56 -17.40 31.80
N TYR A 952 65.14 -16.61 30.83
CA TYR A 952 63.96 -16.80 30.00
C TYR A 952 64.37 -17.21 28.59
N ALA A 953 63.76 -18.26 28.04
CA ALA A 953 64.08 -18.71 26.69
C ALA A 953 63.63 -17.67 25.66
N GLN A 954 64.51 -17.32 24.72
CA GLN A 954 64.17 -16.45 23.61
C GLN A 954 64.01 -17.26 22.32
N TRP A 955 62.85 -17.11 21.68
CA TRP A 955 62.42 -17.89 20.52
C TRP A 955 62.36 -17.00 19.27
N LYS A 956 62.74 -17.54 18.11
CA LYS A 956 62.60 -16.87 16.81
C LYS A 956 61.96 -17.79 15.79
N LYS A 957 60.96 -17.30 15.07
CA LYS A 957 60.30 -18.03 13.99
C LYS A 957 61.27 -18.15 12.80
N PRO A 958 61.52 -19.35 12.24
CA PRO A 958 62.33 -19.49 11.04
C PRO A 958 61.58 -18.88 9.84
N GLU A 959 62.17 -17.90 9.15
CA GLU A 959 61.58 -17.21 7.99
C GLU A 959 61.67 -18.04 6.70
N HIS A 960 61.19 -19.28 6.68
CA HIS A 960 61.05 -20.03 5.42
C HIS A 960 59.91 -21.05 5.50
N LEU A 961 58.67 -20.59 5.51
CA LEU A 961 57.50 -21.32 4.97
C LEU A 961 56.41 -20.29 4.63
N LYS A 962 56.59 -19.59 3.50
CA LYS A 962 55.45 -19.12 2.71
C LYS A 962 55.04 -20.30 1.82
N PRO A 963 53.83 -20.88 1.95
CA PRO A 963 53.16 -21.46 0.80
C PRO A 963 52.78 -20.29 -0.11
N VAL A 964 53.39 -20.35 -1.28
CA VAL A 964 53.07 -19.60 -2.48
C VAL A 964 51.58 -19.78 -2.78
N VAL A 965 50.83 -18.68 -2.84
CA VAL A 965 49.63 -18.63 -3.68
C VAL A 965 50.07 -17.99 -4.99
N ASP A 966 50.63 -18.83 -5.84
CA ASP A 966 50.60 -18.68 -7.30
C ASP A 966 49.85 -19.90 -7.81
N ASN A 967 48.57 -19.70 -8.08
CA ASN A 967 48.05 -20.04 -9.39
C ASN A 967 47.56 -18.69 -9.95
N GLU A 968 48.07 -18.10 -11.03
CA GLU A 968 48.96 -18.51 -12.13
C GLU A 968 49.18 -17.25 -13.02
N PRO A 969 50.17 -17.12 -13.96
CA PRO A 969 50.08 -17.86 -15.24
C PRO A 969 51.37 -18.11 -16.05
N PHE A 970 51.44 -19.23 -16.80
CA PHE A 970 52.21 -19.28 -18.04
C PHE A 970 51.53 -20.08 -19.18
N VAL A 971 51.31 -19.33 -20.26
CA VAL A 971 50.70 -19.54 -21.59
C VAL A 971 51.69 -20.26 -22.56
N PRO A 972 51.41 -20.76 -23.81
CA PRO A 972 50.18 -20.90 -24.65
C PRO A 972 49.94 -22.31 -25.28
N THR A 973 48.70 -22.59 -25.72
CA THR A 973 48.33 -22.87 -27.14
C THR A 973 46.80 -22.97 -27.32
N ASP A 974 46.27 -22.04 -28.13
CA ASP A 974 44.98 -21.94 -28.85
C ASP A 974 44.68 -23.20 -29.73
N PRO A 975 43.46 -23.50 -30.27
CA PRO A 975 42.18 -22.78 -30.28
C PRO A 975 40.90 -23.59 -29.97
N ASP A 976 39.92 -22.95 -29.36
CA ASP A 976 38.49 -23.02 -29.74
C ASP A 976 37.69 -22.08 -28.81
N THR A 977 37.62 -20.82 -29.23
CA THR A 977 36.71 -19.71 -28.85
C THR A 977 35.23 -20.08 -28.64
N PRO A 978 34.32 -19.20 -28.16
CA PRO A 978 34.42 -17.85 -27.51
C PRO A 978 33.37 -17.68 -26.34
N PRO A 979 32.87 -16.45 -25.98
CA PRO A 979 33.41 -15.32 -25.19
C PRO A 979 32.55 -15.01 -23.90
N GLU A 980 33.03 -14.35 -22.82
CA GLU A 980 33.02 -12.88 -22.50
C GLU A 980 31.67 -12.14 -22.74
N ARG A 981 31.20 -11.10 -22.02
CA ARG A 981 31.71 -10.15 -20.99
C ARG A 981 30.52 -9.27 -20.52
N VAL A 982 30.62 -8.62 -19.36
CA VAL A 982 30.19 -7.22 -19.23
C VAL A 982 31.34 -6.48 -18.55
N ASP A 983 31.78 -5.40 -19.20
CA ASP A 983 32.95 -4.58 -18.92
C ASP A 983 32.48 -3.24 -18.38
N ASP A 984 33.02 -2.87 -17.23
CA ASP A 984 33.10 -1.54 -16.68
C ASP A 984 34.50 -0.97 -16.97
N GLY A 985 34.53 0.19 -17.60
CA GLY A 985 35.76 0.95 -17.78
C GLY A 985 35.44 2.42 -18.06
N PHE A 986 36.01 3.33 -17.30
CA PHE A 986 37.36 3.81 -17.57
C PHE A 986 37.77 4.95 -16.62
N ASP A 987 39.09 5.04 -16.42
CA ASP A 987 39.85 5.93 -15.56
C ASP A 987 40.11 7.34 -16.16
N ALA A 988 40.29 8.31 -15.26
CA ALA A 988 41.23 9.45 -15.22
C ALA A 988 41.60 10.28 -16.47
N ASP A 989 41.52 11.63 -16.35
CA ASP A 989 42.70 12.50 -16.47
C ASP A 989 42.53 13.92 -15.86
N PHE A 990 43.55 14.33 -15.09
CA PHE A 990 44.12 15.67 -14.80
C PHE A 990 43.28 16.91 -14.37
N GLY A 991 43.57 17.40 -13.15
CA GLY A 991 44.36 18.65 -13.00
C GLY A 991 43.71 19.90 -12.37
N ALA A 992 44.30 20.30 -11.23
CA ALA A 992 44.45 21.66 -10.66
C ALA A 992 43.34 22.26 -9.75
N ASP A 993 43.78 22.55 -8.51
CA ASP A 993 43.22 23.45 -7.48
C ASP A 993 43.69 24.91 -7.76
N PRO A 994 43.05 26.04 -7.31
CA PRO A 994 42.62 26.31 -5.91
C PRO A 994 41.21 26.96 -5.71
N ASP A 995 40.65 26.74 -4.50
CA ASP A 995 39.78 27.57 -3.62
C ASP A 995 39.32 29.00 -4.06
N PRO A 996 38.28 29.64 -3.45
CA PRO A 996 37.12 29.17 -2.64
C PRO A 996 35.76 29.85 -3.00
N LEU A 997 34.66 29.42 -2.33
CA LEU A 997 33.38 30.09 -1.92
C LEU A 997 33.05 31.56 -2.34
N PRO A 998 31.80 32.10 -2.22
CA PRO A 998 30.42 31.55 -2.07
C PRO A 998 29.31 32.35 -2.86
N GLU A 999 28.03 32.04 -2.58
CA GLU A 999 26.84 32.94 -2.61
C GLU A 999 26.21 33.43 -3.94
N GLY A 1000 24.86 33.48 -3.94
CA GLY A 1000 24.02 34.19 -4.91
C GLY A 1000 22.91 33.30 -5.47
N MET A 1001 21.79 33.11 -4.76
CA MET A 1001 20.58 33.95 -4.81
C MET A 1001 20.02 34.18 -6.22
N ASP A 1002 18.76 33.78 -6.32
CA ASP A 1002 17.66 34.48 -6.97
C ASP A 1002 17.48 34.39 -8.48
N ASP A 1003 16.27 33.89 -8.76
CA ASP A 1003 15.29 34.54 -9.61
C ASP A 1003 15.26 34.18 -11.10
N ALA A 1004 14.20 33.42 -11.37
CA ALA A 1004 13.05 33.96 -12.09
C ALA A 1004 12.99 33.72 -13.60
N PHE A 1005 11.89 33.04 -13.93
CA PHE A 1005 11.02 33.32 -15.07
C PHE A 1005 11.61 33.09 -16.47
N GLY A 1006 11.17 31.96 -17.04
CA GLY A 1006 10.05 32.11 -17.97
C GLY A 1006 10.30 31.67 -19.41
N VAL A 1007 9.26 31.00 -19.91
CA VAL A 1007 8.76 30.93 -21.28
C VAL A 1007 9.57 30.18 -22.35
N ASP A 1008 9.08 28.96 -22.59
CA ASP A 1008 8.92 28.28 -23.89
C ASP A 1008 8.49 29.27 -25.01
N PRO A 1009 8.91 29.09 -26.28
CA PRO A 1009 8.07 28.29 -27.18
C PRO A 1009 8.82 27.48 -28.25
N ALA A 1010 8.36 26.24 -28.44
CA ALA A 1010 8.01 25.58 -29.70
C ALA A 1010 9.07 25.49 -30.83
N ALA A 1011 9.43 24.25 -31.19
CA ALA A 1011 9.20 23.67 -32.52
C ALA A 1011 9.86 22.29 -32.63
N GLN A 1012 9.06 21.23 -32.81
CA GLN A 1012 9.49 20.07 -33.60
C GLN A 1012 9.49 20.47 -35.09
N PRO A 1013 10.26 19.78 -35.95
CA PRO A 1013 9.70 18.60 -36.59
C PRO A 1013 10.71 17.48 -36.94
N GLU A 1014 10.15 16.27 -37.13
CA GLU A 1014 10.57 15.25 -38.12
C GLU A 1014 11.93 14.54 -37.92
N ALA A 1015 12.10 13.24 -38.14
CA ALA A 1015 11.24 12.14 -38.53
C ALA A 1015 12.09 10.84 -38.50
N LEU A 1016 11.38 9.70 -38.47
CA LEU A 1016 11.76 8.36 -38.94
C LEU A 1016 12.87 7.62 -38.16
N ASP A 1017 12.70 6.42 -37.62
CA ASP A 1017 12.02 5.14 -37.96
C ASP A 1017 13.10 4.07 -38.11
N ASP A 1018 12.66 2.83 -37.91
CA ASP A 1018 13.31 1.55 -38.22
C ASP A 1018 14.23 0.98 -37.14
N ALA A 1019 13.73 0.06 -36.29
CA ALA A 1019 13.36 -1.34 -36.58
C ALA A 1019 14.58 -2.28 -36.66
N PHE A 1020 14.54 -3.33 -35.83
CA PHE A 1020 15.21 -4.60 -36.11
C PHE A 1020 14.22 -5.73 -35.84
N GLY A 1021 13.53 -6.16 -36.89
CA GLY A 1021 13.26 -7.57 -37.11
C GLY A 1021 14.25 -8.07 -38.17
N ILE A 1022 14.60 -9.37 -38.12
CA ILE A 1022 15.24 -10.19 -39.17
C ILE A 1022 15.43 -11.60 -38.54
N ASP A 1023 15.14 -12.77 -39.14
CA ASP A 1023 14.82 -13.16 -40.54
C ASP A 1023 14.63 -14.72 -40.61
N PRO A 1024 14.64 -15.45 -41.76
CA PRO A 1024 13.43 -15.87 -42.50
C PRO A 1024 13.37 -17.34 -43.01
N ASP A 1025 12.26 -17.62 -43.72
CA ASP A 1025 12.11 -18.40 -45.00
C ASP A 1025 12.09 -19.95 -45.06
N PRO A 1026 11.49 -20.58 -46.12
CA PRO A 1026 11.02 -20.01 -47.41
C PRO A 1026 9.61 -20.40 -47.95
N LEU A 1027 9.15 -19.55 -48.88
CA LEU A 1027 8.09 -19.65 -49.93
C LEU A 1027 8.21 -20.87 -50.89
N PRO A 1028 7.22 -21.26 -51.75
CA PRO A 1028 6.53 -20.48 -52.83
C PRO A 1028 5.00 -20.78 -52.98
N GLU A 1029 4.14 -20.20 -53.84
CA GLU A 1029 4.12 -19.21 -54.94
C GLU A 1029 2.62 -18.85 -55.24
N GLU A 1030 2.38 -17.59 -55.62
CA GLU A 1030 1.40 -17.01 -56.58
C GLU A 1030 -0.12 -17.31 -56.54
N LEU A 1031 -0.94 -16.25 -56.43
CA LEU A 1031 -1.60 -15.59 -57.58
C LEU A 1031 -2.53 -14.43 -57.13
N ASP A 1032 -2.09 -13.21 -57.48
CA ASP A 1032 -2.78 -12.09 -58.12
C ASP A 1032 -4.21 -11.60 -57.76
N ASP A 1033 -4.24 -10.26 -57.63
CA ASP A 1033 -5.24 -9.31 -58.13
C ASP A 1033 -6.61 -9.22 -57.40
N ALA A 1034 -7.20 -8.06 -57.12
CA ALA A 1034 -6.94 -6.67 -57.51
C ALA A 1034 -8.00 -5.78 -56.82
N PHE A 1035 -7.59 -4.58 -56.40
CA PHE A 1035 -8.38 -3.32 -56.25
C PHE A 1035 -9.69 -3.36 -55.42
N GLY A 1036 -9.89 -2.56 -54.37
CA GLY A 1036 -9.59 -1.13 -54.26
C GLY A 1036 -10.89 -0.32 -54.41
N VAL A 1037 -11.60 -0.10 -53.29
CA VAL A 1037 -12.20 1.14 -52.75
C VAL A 1037 -12.60 0.84 -51.31
#